data_AF-A0A7C7GXN5-F1
#
_entry.id   AF-A0A7C7GXN5-F1
#
_cell.length_a   1.000
_cell.length_b   1.000
_cell.length_c   1.000
_cell.angle_alpha   90.00
_cell.angle_beta   90.00
_cell.angle_gamma   90.00
#
_symmetry.space_group_name_H-M   'P 1'
#
loop_
_entity.id
_entity.type
_entity.pdbx_description
1 polymer ?
#
loop_
_entity_poly.entity_id
_entity_poly.type
_entity_poly.pdbx_seq_one_letter_code
_entity_poly.pdbx_strand_id
1 'polypeptide(L)'
;TLAPCTAFGQTTAIPDANFEQALIDLGYDNVIDGSVLTANIDTVTNLDVYSKSISDLTGIEDFTALTSLSCDSNQLYGLDVSQNSALINLHCSNNQLISLDVSNNTSLVTLWCRFNQVTNLDVSNNSALTSLDCGYNQLTNLDVSNNASLVALRCSGNLLDSIDVSQNTALIYLSCITNPITSLDLSQNTALTQLYCSNNLLSSLDISQNTALTFLGCSYNQLTNLDVSNNSALDTLWCNGNLLDSIDLSQNTALTTLACVSNQLTSLDVSNNTALTSLNCSYNQLTTLNVSKNSTLTSLQCTDNATMGCLNVKNGNNTAIFSFNAISNSTLICIEVDDSTYCTNNPTWNSGIDSWMSFSEDCNNACSSCNFSVSATANVASCSTCADGTATAVTPSGTPPYTYSWNTNPVQTSSTATGLLPNQWYCVSLTDSTGCTGNACTWVSDTSCIALFTYVVYGQDSVVFTNTSTGTGPFNISFGDGNILNGWTSTNFTHVYASPGTYNVCLIDSSCMDTYCDSIYFAGCTMTATITGNSVSCYGACDGSATVLVTGGTPPIFFYPGSGFNNLCPGTYYVTIIDLNGCDTTVSYTINEPVELTVTTSTTGSSCSTCADGTATATASGGTGPYTYSWNTAPVQTGNTATGLLPNYLAIYQVIVTDSMGCTASDWVEVCDSSYNLSFSYVVYGQDSVVFTNTSTTDNGLIFFGDGNYQNVGSQAISITHVYATPGTYEACLVDTMSSSCSGQDIYCDSVYIAVCISTTGTAVQTACDSYTWIDGNTYTTSNNTATYTLANSAGCDSVVTLDLTINIVEDGITNNSPTLTADASGASYQWLDCNNNFAPITGETNQNFTATVSGNYAVEVSQNNCTDTSDCQSITLVDLPENKVSDILIHPNPTTGILTIEGVEGSVSVYDIYGRMVLTTNSNTLDISQAATGIYFVRIVDEQGRVYSQKVIKQ
;
A
#
# COMPACT_ATOMS: atom_id res chain seq x y z
N THR A 1 -19.28 15.94 67.87
CA THR A 1 -18.03 15.28 67.41
C THR A 1 -18.17 15.01 65.93
N LEU A 2 -17.55 15.82 65.09
CA LEU A 2 -17.45 15.51 63.66
C LEU A 2 -16.29 14.53 63.46
N ALA A 3 -16.47 13.54 62.59
CA ALA A 3 -15.41 12.61 62.21
C ALA A 3 -14.37 13.32 61.31
N PRO A 4 -13.09 12.87 61.31
CA PRO A 4 -12.10 13.41 60.39
C PRO A 4 -12.46 13.07 58.94
N CYS A 5 -12.10 13.95 58.01
CA CYS A 5 -12.24 13.67 56.58
C CYS A 5 -11.28 12.54 56.20
N THR A 6 -11.78 11.46 55.63
CA THR A 6 -10.97 10.45 54.96
C THR A 6 -10.42 11.03 53.67
N ALA A 7 -9.10 11.02 53.48
CA ALA A 7 -8.54 11.25 52.16
C ALA A 7 -9.06 10.17 51.21
N PHE A 8 -9.62 10.59 50.07
CA PHE A 8 -9.78 9.67 48.94
C PHE A 8 -8.38 9.27 48.46
N GLY A 9 -8.16 7.97 48.26
CA GLY A 9 -6.92 7.50 47.66
C GLY A 9 -6.87 7.88 46.18
N GLN A 10 -5.66 7.98 45.63
CA GLN A 10 -5.46 8.13 44.20
C GLN A 10 -5.88 6.85 43.48
N THR A 11 -6.59 7.00 42.36
CA THR A 11 -7.07 5.92 41.50
C THR A 11 -6.47 6.07 40.11
N THR A 12 -5.97 4.97 39.57
CA THR A 12 -5.47 4.82 38.20
C THR A 12 -6.64 4.39 37.31
N ALA A 13 -6.79 4.99 36.13
CA ALA A 13 -7.83 4.60 35.18
C ALA A 13 -7.44 3.30 34.47
N ILE A 14 -8.39 2.37 34.33
CA ILE A 14 -8.23 1.09 33.62
C ILE A 14 -9.39 0.97 32.61
N PRO A 15 -9.25 1.51 31.38
CA PRO A 15 -10.37 1.58 30.42
C PRO A 15 -10.80 0.22 29.85
N ASP A 16 -9.88 -0.74 29.78
CA ASP A 16 -10.13 -2.09 29.26
C ASP A 16 -10.66 -3.01 30.37
N ALA A 17 -11.93 -3.43 30.25
CA ALA A 17 -12.59 -4.26 31.24
C ALA A 17 -12.00 -5.68 31.36
N ASN A 18 -11.28 -6.17 30.35
CA ASN A 18 -10.54 -7.44 30.45
C ASN A 18 -9.22 -7.24 31.21
N PHE A 19 -8.59 -6.07 31.12
CA PHE A 19 -7.43 -5.72 31.95
C PHE A 19 -7.86 -5.53 33.40
N GLU A 20 -8.94 -4.79 33.65
CA GLU A 20 -9.52 -4.61 34.98
C GLU A 20 -9.92 -5.97 35.60
N GLN A 21 -10.62 -6.83 34.86
CA GLN A 21 -10.92 -8.20 35.30
C GLN A 21 -9.66 -9.03 35.58
N ALA A 22 -8.55 -8.82 34.84
CA ALA A 22 -7.29 -9.48 35.15
C ALA A 22 -6.65 -8.94 36.46
N LEU A 23 -6.80 -7.65 36.79
CA LEU A 23 -6.38 -7.09 38.08
C LEU A 23 -7.24 -7.59 39.25
N ILE A 24 -8.54 -7.80 39.03
CA ILE A 24 -9.45 -8.44 39.99
C ILE A 24 -9.07 -9.93 40.19
N ASP A 25 -8.80 -10.66 39.10
CA ASP A 25 -8.35 -12.07 39.16
C ASP A 25 -7.04 -12.23 39.96
N LEU A 26 -6.14 -11.23 39.86
CA LEU A 26 -4.86 -11.17 40.58
C LEU A 26 -4.99 -10.63 42.01
N GLY A 27 -6.16 -10.06 42.37
CA GLY A 27 -6.44 -9.51 43.71
C GLY A 27 -5.87 -8.13 43.98
N TYR A 28 -5.47 -7.39 42.93
CA TYR A 28 -5.12 -5.96 43.04
C TYR A 28 -6.37 -5.07 43.06
N ASP A 29 -7.51 -5.60 42.62
CA ASP A 29 -8.78 -4.90 42.60
C ASP A 29 -9.99 -5.81 42.96
N ASN A 30 -11.21 -5.26 42.96
CA ASN A 30 -12.41 -5.87 43.52
C ASN A 30 -13.71 -5.64 42.73
N VAL A 31 -13.75 -4.75 41.73
CA VAL A 31 -14.96 -4.42 40.95
C VAL A 31 -14.57 -3.86 39.58
N ILE A 32 -15.32 -4.17 38.53
CA ILE A 32 -15.15 -3.48 37.23
C ILE A 32 -15.86 -2.12 37.33
N ASP A 33 -15.11 -1.03 37.53
CA ASP A 33 -15.64 0.35 37.51
C ASP A 33 -14.89 1.34 36.60
N GLY A 34 -13.85 0.86 35.91
CA GLY A 34 -12.93 1.63 35.06
C GLY A 34 -11.72 2.17 35.82
N SER A 35 -11.44 1.73 37.05
CA SER A 35 -10.36 2.25 37.87
C SER A 35 -9.87 1.30 38.98
N VAL A 36 -8.55 1.32 39.23
CA VAL A 36 -7.92 0.62 40.36
C VAL A 36 -7.32 1.62 41.34
N LEU A 37 -7.32 1.30 42.64
CA LEU A 37 -6.61 2.10 43.65
C LEU A 37 -5.10 2.03 43.39
N THR A 38 -4.45 3.17 43.10
CA THR A 38 -3.02 3.22 42.71
C THR A 38 -2.10 2.56 43.76
N ALA A 39 -2.43 2.70 45.05
CA ALA A 39 -1.71 2.08 46.16
C ALA A 39 -1.84 0.55 46.28
N ASN A 40 -2.57 -0.11 45.37
CA ASN A 40 -2.59 -1.57 45.21
C ASN A 40 -1.65 -2.06 44.10
N ILE A 41 -1.24 -1.17 43.17
CA ILE A 41 -0.47 -1.50 41.96
C ILE A 41 0.93 -0.85 41.93
N ASP A 42 1.13 0.27 42.62
CA ASP A 42 2.38 1.04 42.66
C ASP A 42 3.62 0.21 43.07
N THR A 43 3.40 -0.79 43.91
CA THR A 43 4.39 -1.69 44.50
C THR A 43 4.46 -3.07 43.83
N VAL A 44 3.71 -3.30 42.75
CA VAL A 44 3.70 -4.57 42.01
C VAL A 44 4.93 -4.71 41.13
N THR A 45 5.77 -5.69 41.42
CA THR A 45 7.05 -5.91 40.71
C THR A 45 6.95 -6.88 39.54
N ASN A 46 5.88 -7.68 39.43
CA ASN A 46 5.62 -8.60 38.33
C ASN A 46 4.12 -8.65 38.02
N LEU A 47 3.76 -8.36 36.77
CA LEU A 47 2.40 -8.45 36.25
C LEU A 47 2.35 -9.48 35.12
N ASP A 48 1.43 -10.45 35.24
CA ASP A 48 1.17 -11.46 34.22
C ASP A 48 -0.31 -11.46 33.86
N VAL A 49 -0.58 -10.99 32.63
CA VAL A 49 -1.92 -10.90 32.03
C VAL A 49 -1.96 -11.65 30.68
N TYR A 50 -1.16 -12.73 30.59
CA TYR A 50 -1.10 -13.63 29.43
C TYR A 50 -2.49 -14.12 28.97
N SER A 51 -2.77 -14.00 27.67
CA SER A 51 -3.96 -14.58 27.01
C SER A 51 -5.31 -14.20 27.65
N LYS A 52 -5.47 -12.94 28.04
CA LYS A 52 -6.69 -12.38 28.66
C LYS A 52 -7.66 -11.70 27.68
N SER A 53 -7.30 -11.60 26.39
CA SER A 53 -8.04 -10.82 25.37
C SER A 53 -8.08 -9.32 25.67
N ILE A 54 -7.00 -8.79 26.26
CA ILE A 54 -6.84 -7.35 26.52
C ILE A 54 -6.53 -6.62 25.21
N SER A 55 -7.19 -5.50 24.98
CA SER A 55 -7.02 -4.64 23.80
C SER A 55 -6.26 -3.33 24.09
N ASP A 56 -6.32 -2.85 25.32
CA ASP A 56 -5.63 -1.66 25.83
C ASP A 56 -5.05 -1.92 27.24
N LEU A 57 -3.84 -1.42 27.51
CA LEU A 57 -3.14 -1.53 28.80
C LEU A 57 -2.98 -0.17 29.52
N THR A 58 -3.68 0.87 29.09
CA THR A 58 -3.76 2.18 29.79
C THR A 58 -3.98 1.98 31.29
N GLY A 59 -3.17 2.66 32.10
CA GLY A 59 -3.01 2.46 33.54
C GLY A 59 -1.78 1.62 33.94
N ILE A 60 -1.09 0.98 32.98
CA ILE A 60 0.18 0.28 33.22
C ILE A 60 1.29 1.24 33.70
N GLU A 61 1.23 2.52 33.33
CA GLU A 61 2.19 3.57 33.68
C GLU A 61 2.32 3.80 35.19
N ASP A 62 1.26 3.56 35.98
CA ASP A 62 1.25 3.70 37.44
C ASP A 62 1.83 2.48 38.17
N PHE A 63 2.15 1.39 37.47
CA PHE A 63 2.90 0.24 38.02
C PHE A 63 4.39 0.60 38.13
N THR A 64 4.73 1.59 38.97
CA THR A 64 6.06 2.21 39.02
C THR A 64 7.18 1.27 39.50
N ALA A 65 6.85 0.24 40.28
CA ALA A 65 7.79 -0.79 40.73
C ALA A 65 7.98 -1.97 39.75
N LEU A 66 7.35 -1.96 38.57
CA LEU A 66 7.26 -3.11 37.68
C LEU A 66 8.61 -3.50 37.06
N THR A 67 9.07 -4.71 37.35
CA THR A 67 10.32 -5.29 36.83
C THR A 67 10.09 -6.37 35.76
N SER A 68 8.86 -6.86 35.62
CA SER A 68 8.49 -7.97 34.76
C SER A 68 7.05 -7.80 34.29
N LEU A 69 6.85 -7.69 32.97
CA LEU A 69 5.52 -7.62 32.34
C LEU A 69 5.37 -8.75 31.32
N SER A 70 4.33 -9.56 31.50
CA SER A 70 3.87 -10.58 30.57
C SER A 70 2.47 -10.22 30.08
N CYS A 71 2.34 -9.84 28.82
CA CYS A 71 1.09 -9.52 28.16
C CYS A 71 0.95 -10.18 26.77
N ASP A 72 1.67 -11.28 26.54
CA ASP A 72 1.59 -12.05 25.29
C ASP A 72 0.20 -12.65 25.04
N SER A 73 -0.10 -12.94 23.76
CA SER A 73 -1.35 -13.57 23.29
C SER A 73 -2.62 -12.76 23.58
N ASN A 74 -2.50 -11.42 23.54
CA ASN A 74 -3.62 -10.49 23.70
C ASN A 74 -3.97 -9.82 22.35
N GLN A 75 -4.60 -8.65 22.37
CA GLN A 75 -5.11 -7.93 21.19
C GLN A 75 -4.56 -6.50 21.11
N LEU A 76 -3.43 -6.21 21.78
CA LEU A 76 -2.88 -4.86 21.94
C LEU A 76 -2.46 -4.26 20.60
N TYR A 77 -2.98 -3.08 20.26
CA TYR A 77 -2.56 -2.28 19.09
C TYR A 77 -1.38 -1.34 19.39
N GLY A 78 -1.24 -0.94 20.66
CA GLY A 78 -0.15 -0.12 21.18
C GLY A 78 0.19 -0.54 22.61
N LEU A 79 1.38 -0.13 23.07
CA LEU A 79 1.89 -0.43 24.41
C LEU A 79 2.85 0.69 24.83
N ASP A 80 2.39 1.59 25.70
CA ASP A 80 3.27 2.55 26.37
C ASP A 80 3.82 1.91 27.65
N VAL A 81 5.15 1.81 27.74
CA VAL A 81 5.88 1.36 28.93
C VAL A 81 6.89 2.42 29.40
N SER A 82 6.78 3.66 28.91
CA SER A 82 7.76 4.73 29.12
C SER A 82 7.99 5.07 30.59
N GLN A 83 6.97 4.95 31.43
CA GLN A 83 7.07 5.20 32.87
C GLN A 83 7.61 3.99 33.66
N ASN A 84 7.47 2.77 33.12
CA ASN A 84 7.94 1.52 33.74
C ASN A 84 9.46 1.31 33.54
N SER A 85 10.25 2.34 33.85
CA SER A 85 11.72 2.37 33.72
C SER A 85 12.47 1.28 34.51
N ALA A 86 11.80 0.65 35.47
CA ALA A 86 12.30 -0.50 36.25
C ALA A 86 12.19 -1.86 35.52
N LEU A 87 11.56 -1.93 34.33
CA LEU A 87 11.37 -3.18 33.59
C LEU A 87 12.71 -3.86 33.22
N ILE A 88 12.83 -5.13 33.61
CA ILE A 88 13.93 -6.03 33.30
C ILE A 88 13.50 -7.08 32.26
N ASN A 89 12.24 -7.52 32.30
CA ASN A 89 11.66 -8.42 31.30
C ASN A 89 10.36 -7.82 30.75
N LEU A 90 10.24 -7.76 29.43
CA LEU A 90 9.02 -7.38 28.73
C LEU A 90 8.67 -8.45 27.69
N HIS A 91 7.56 -9.13 27.88
CA HIS A 91 7.00 -10.10 26.95
C HIS A 91 5.63 -9.60 26.47
N CYS A 92 5.51 -9.29 25.18
CA CYS A 92 4.34 -8.69 24.53
C CYS A 92 4.04 -9.34 23.17
N SER A 93 4.45 -10.59 23.01
CA SER A 93 4.40 -11.36 21.77
C SER A 93 2.97 -11.78 21.38
N ASN A 94 2.72 -12.02 20.10
CA ASN A 94 1.40 -12.45 19.59
C ASN A 94 0.31 -11.41 19.96
N ASN A 95 0.54 -10.16 19.55
CA ASN A 95 -0.36 -9.01 19.70
C ASN A 95 -0.54 -8.33 18.33
N GLN A 96 -0.99 -7.08 18.28
CA GLN A 96 -1.21 -6.30 17.05
C GLN A 96 -0.38 -5.00 17.04
N LEU A 97 0.75 -4.97 17.76
CA LEU A 97 1.59 -3.77 17.94
C LEU A 97 2.21 -3.33 16.61
N ILE A 98 1.93 -2.10 16.18
CA ILE A 98 2.49 -1.49 14.95
C ILE A 98 3.82 -0.77 15.25
N SER A 99 4.00 -0.33 16.49
CA SER A 99 5.22 0.26 17.04
C SER A 99 5.43 -0.19 18.49
N LEU A 100 6.67 -0.09 18.97
CA LEU A 100 7.03 -0.37 20.36
C LEU A 100 8.23 0.49 20.74
N ASP A 101 8.05 1.43 21.68
CA ASP A 101 9.13 2.24 22.25
C ASP A 101 9.59 1.60 23.58
N VAL A 102 10.89 1.30 23.66
CA VAL A 102 11.56 0.77 24.86
C VAL A 102 12.72 1.66 25.30
N SER A 103 12.85 2.86 24.76
CA SER A 103 13.99 3.78 24.96
C SER A 103 14.21 4.16 26.43
N ASN A 104 13.13 4.31 27.20
CA ASN A 104 13.18 4.61 28.64
C ASN A 104 13.45 3.37 29.51
N ASN A 105 13.20 2.16 29.00
CA ASN A 105 13.32 0.88 29.71
C ASN A 105 14.78 0.36 29.67
N THR A 106 15.72 1.22 30.03
CA THR A 106 17.18 0.97 30.00
C THR A 106 17.63 -0.24 30.83
N SER A 107 16.80 -0.70 31.77
CA SER A 107 17.03 -1.88 32.60
C SER A 107 16.71 -3.22 31.91
N LEU A 108 16.15 -3.22 30.69
CA LEU A 108 15.71 -4.45 30.00
C LEU A 108 16.88 -5.42 29.72
N VAL A 109 16.70 -6.65 30.21
CA VAL A 109 17.56 -7.82 29.99
C VAL A 109 16.91 -8.81 29.01
N THR A 110 15.57 -8.85 28.97
CA THR A 110 14.76 -9.69 28.08
C THR A 110 13.68 -8.86 27.40
N LEU A 111 13.63 -8.89 26.07
CA LEU A 111 12.56 -8.29 25.27
C LEU A 111 12.03 -9.31 24.26
N TRP A 112 10.78 -9.74 24.42
CA TRP A 112 10.07 -10.62 23.49
C TRP A 112 8.83 -9.91 22.94
N CYS A 113 8.86 -9.53 21.66
CA CYS A 113 7.81 -8.81 20.95
C CYS A 113 7.44 -9.50 19.61
N ARG A 114 7.72 -10.79 19.49
CA ARG A 114 7.49 -11.57 18.26
C ARG A 114 6.00 -11.71 17.89
N PHE A 115 5.68 -12.00 16.63
CA PHE A 115 4.29 -12.05 16.12
C PHE A 115 3.53 -10.75 16.45
N ASN A 116 3.98 -9.66 15.85
CA ASN A 116 3.35 -8.35 15.91
C ASN A 116 3.43 -7.70 14.50
N GLN A 117 3.17 -6.40 14.39
CA GLN A 117 3.21 -5.63 13.15
C GLN A 117 4.30 -4.54 13.20
N VAL A 118 5.32 -4.71 14.05
CA VAL A 118 6.33 -3.69 14.32
C VAL A 118 7.19 -3.45 13.09
N THR A 119 7.17 -2.21 12.59
CA THR A 119 7.90 -1.76 11.39
C THR A 119 9.29 -1.21 11.68
N ASN A 120 9.50 -0.68 12.88
CA ASN A 120 10.80 -0.20 13.39
C ASN A 120 10.91 -0.48 14.90
N LEU A 121 12.08 -0.89 15.36
CA LEU A 121 12.36 -1.24 16.76
C LEU A 121 13.76 -0.71 17.15
N ASP A 122 13.80 0.35 17.95
CA ASP A 122 15.03 0.89 18.51
C ASP A 122 15.32 0.22 19.87
N VAL A 123 16.47 -0.47 19.96
CA VAL A 123 16.99 -1.10 21.18
C VAL A 123 18.32 -0.48 21.64
N SER A 124 18.73 0.66 21.08
CA SER A 124 20.04 1.28 21.28
C SER A 124 20.32 1.66 22.75
N ASN A 125 19.29 2.07 23.49
CA ASN A 125 19.39 2.41 24.91
C ASN A 125 19.40 1.19 25.84
N ASN A 126 19.01 0.00 25.35
CA ASN A 126 18.80 -1.21 26.14
C ASN A 126 20.08 -2.09 26.17
N SER A 127 21.21 -1.49 26.53
CA SER A 127 22.54 -2.13 26.54
C SER A 127 22.66 -3.35 27.48
N ALA A 128 21.71 -3.53 28.40
CA ALA A 128 21.60 -4.69 29.28
C ALA A 128 20.94 -5.93 28.63
N LEU A 129 20.39 -5.82 27.40
CA LEU A 129 19.70 -6.92 26.73
C LEU A 129 20.62 -8.14 26.52
N THR A 130 20.15 -9.29 27.00
CA THR A 130 20.78 -10.61 26.80
C THR A 130 19.95 -11.52 25.91
N SER A 131 18.63 -11.30 25.81
CA SER A 131 17.73 -11.98 24.88
C SER A 131 16.80 -10.98 24.18
N LEU A 132 16.82 -10.98 22.85
CA LEU A 132 15.86 -10.27 22.00
C LEU A 132 15.13 -11.27 21.10
N ASP A 133 13.79 -11.27 21.13
CA ASP A 133 12.94 -11.99 20.19
C ASP A 133 11.90 -11.05 19.56
N CYS A 134 12.22 -10.58 18.36
CA CYS A 134 11.41 -9.70 17.53
C CYS A 134 10.99 -10.36 16.21
N GLY A 135 11.00 -11.70 16.15
CA GLY A 135 10.63 -12.45 14.95
C GLY A 135 9.15 -12.28 14.56
N TYR A 136 8.79 -12.54 13.30
CA TYR A 136 7.43 -12.39 12.77
C TYR A 136 6.88 -10.97 13.03
N ASN A 137 7.56 -9.99 12.42
CA ASN A 137 7.25 -8.56 12.44
C ASN A 137 7.47 -8.00 11.01
N GLN A 138 7.50 -6.67 10.86
CA GLN A 138 7.67 -5.97 9.58
C GLN A 138 8.99 -5.17 9.52
N LEU A 139 9.99 -5.58 10.30
CA LEU A 139 11.27 -4.86 10.40
C LEU A 139 12.06 -4.95 9.08
N THR A 140 12.38 -3.81 8.48
CA THR A 140 13.29 -3.70 7.32
C THR A 140 14.74 -3.47 7.72
N ASN A 141 14.99 -3.02 8.94
CA ASN A 141 16.30 -2.87 9.56
C ASN A 141 16.21 -3.20 11.06
N LEU A 142 17.34 -3.58 11.68
CA LEU A 142 17.47 -3.82 13.12
C LEU A 142 18.92 -3.55 13.57
N ASP A 143 19.14 -2.45 14.29
CA ASP A 143 20.45 -2.14 14.89
C ASP A 143 20.56 -2.77 16.29
N VAL A 144 21.52 -3.68 16.46
CA VAL A 144 21.87 -4.32 17.74
C VAL A 144 23.29 -3.98 18.22
N SER A 145 23.95 -2.99 17.60
CA SER A 145 25.35 -2.64 17.84
C SER A 145 25.66 -2.20 19.28
N ASN A 146 24.70 -1.57 19.96
CA ASN A 146 24.82 -1.14 21.36
C ASN A 146 24.51 -2.26 22.37
N ASN A 147 23.98 -3.40 21.92
CA ASN A 147 23.56 -4.52 22.76
C ASN A 147 24.67 -5.58 22.87
N ALA A 148 25.89 -5.16 23.23
CA ALA A 148 27.06 -6.05 23.33
C ALA A 148 26.88 -7.23 24.31
N SER A 149 25.91 -7.13 25.24
CA SER A 149 25.50 -8.17 26.19
C SER A 149 24.65 -9.29 25.58
N LEU A 150 24.25 -9.19 24.30
CA LEU A 150 23.26 -10.07 23.68
C LEU A 150 23.78 -11.50 23.47
N VAL A 151 23.10 -12.47 24.11
CA VAL A 151 23.42 -13.90 24.08
C VAL A 151 22.51 -14.67 23.12
N ALA A 152 21.26 -14.21 22.94
CA ALA A 152 20.31 -14.79 21.99
C ALA A 152 19.58 -13.71 21.19
N LEU A 153 19.61 -13.84 19.86
CA LEU A 153 18.87 -12.99 18.91
C LEU A 153 17.92 -13.84 18.06
N ARG A 154 16.65 -13.46 18.03
CA ARG A 154 15.61 -14.01 17.14
C ARG A 154 14.95 -12.86 16.38
N CYS A 155 15.27 -12.76 15.09
CA CYS A 155 14.73 -11.79 14.14
C CYS A 155 14.12 -12.47 12.89
N SER A 156 13.87 -13.77 12.97
CA SER A 156 13.28 -14.59 11.90
C SER A 156 11.89 -14.10 11.47
N GLY A 157 11.55 -14.13 10.19
CA GLY A 157 10.25 -13.68 9.68
C GLY A 157 10.10 -12.16 9.71
N ASN A 158 11.06 -11.46 9.09
CA ASN A 158 11.04 -10.01 8.92
C ASN A 158 11.43 -9.68 7.46
N LEU A 159 11.71 -8.40 7.17
CA LEU A 159 12.08 -7.89 5.85
C LEU A 159 13.55 -7.42 5.80
N LEU A 160 14.42 -7.99 6.65
CA LEU A 160 15.84 -7.61 6.78
C LEU A 160 16.66 -8.08 5.55
N ASP A 161 17.25 -7.15 4.81
CA ASP A 161 18.19 -7.46 3.71
C ASP A 161 19.63 -7.78 4.20
N SER A 162 19.89 -7.45 5.47
CA SER A 162 21.17 -7.48 6.15
C SER A 162 20.97 -7.49 7.68
N ILE A 163 21.97 -7.92 8.43
CA ILE A 163 22.01 -7.82 9.89
C ILE A 163 23.47 -7.78 10.37
N ASP A 164 23.85 -6.72 11.09
CA ASP A 164 25.19 -6.60 11.70
C ASP A 164 25.14 -7.13 13.14
N VAL A 165 25.88 -8.22 13.38
CA VAL A 165 26.06 -8.81 14.73
C VAL A 165 27.50 -8.70 15.24
N SER A 166 28.35 -7.88 14.60
CA SER A 166 29.79 -7.78 14.86
C SER A 166 30.14 -7.36 16.30
N GLN A 167 29.27 -6.57 16.94
CA GLN A 167 29.46 -6.11 18.33
C GLN A 167 28.95 -7.13 19.36
N ASN A 168 28.05 -8.02 18.96
CA ASN A 168 27.39 -9.01 19.82
C ASN A 168 28.29 -10.26 20.00
N THR A 169 29.52 -10.04 20.47
CA THR A 169 30.54 -11.10 20.64
C THR A 169 30.14 -12.19 21.67
N ALA A 170 29.16 -11.89 22.53
CA ALA A 170 28.57 -12.83 23.49
C ALA A 170 27.48 -13.75 22.89
N LEU A 171 27.14 -13.61 21.61
CA LEU A 171 26.02 -14.30 20.97
C LEU A 171 26.26 -15.82 20.84
N ILE A 172 25.43 -16.60 21.53
CA ILE A 172 25.45 -18.08 21.55
C ILE A 172 24.37 -18.66 20.60
N TYR A 173 23.28 -17.92 20.40
CA TYR A 173 22.13 -18.32 19.58
C TYR A 173 21.73 -17.20 18.60
N LEU A 174 21.71 -17.49 17.30
CA LEU A 174 21.22 -16.57 16.26
C LEU A 174 20.16 -17.25 15.40
N SER A 175 19.01 -16.60 15.22
CA SER A 175 17.93 -17.06 14.34
C SER A 175 17.34 -15.92 13.50
N CYS A 176 17.70 -15.91 12.22
CA CYS A 176 17.29 -14.95 11.19
C CYS A 176 16.58 -15.63 9.99
N ILE A 177 15.91 -16.77 10.26
CA ILE A 177 15.18 -17.57 9.28
C ILE A 177 14.11 -16.72 8.55
N THR A 178 13.91 -16.90 7.24
CA THR A 178 12.85 -16.21 6.48
C THR A 178 13.03 -14.69 6.56
N ASN A 179 14.07 -14.21 5.89
CA ASN A 179 14.35 -12.81 5.61
C ASN A 179 14.96 -12.71 4.18
N PRO A 180 15.02 -11.53 3.55
CA PRO A 180 15.76 -11.34 2.30
C PRO A 180 17.29 -11.19 2.48
N ILE A 181 17.93 -11.77 3.52
CA ILE A 181 19.35 -11.51 3.83
C ILE A 181 20.27 -12.04 2.73
N THR A 182 21.09 -11.16 2.17
CA THR A 182 22.02 -11.47 1.06
C THR A 182 23.44 -11.84 1.51
N SER A 183 23.85 -11.40 2.70
CA SER A 183 25.16 -11.68 3.31
C SER A 183 25.09 -11.63 4.84
N LEU A 184 25.96 -12.39 5.51
CA LEU A 184 25.99 -12.52 6.96
C LEU A 184 27.44 -12.72 7.44
N ASP A 185 28.00 -11.73 8.14
CA ASP A 185 29.32 -11.84 8.80
C ASP A 185 29.14 -12.33 10.24
N LEU A 186 29.81 -13.44 10.57
CA LEU A 186 29.80 -14.07 11.89
C LEU A 186 31.21 -14.15 12.52
N SER A 187 32.20 -13.48 11.92
CA SER A 187 33.61 -13.59 12.26
C SER A 187 33.94 -13.22 13.71
N GLN A 188 33.13 -12.37 14.34
CA GLN A 188 33.31 -11.94 15.73
C GLN A 188 32.54 -12.82 16.73
N ASN A 189 31.52 -13.55 16.28
CA ASN A 189 30.59 -14.32 17.12
C ASN A 189 31.15 -15.72 17.44
N THR A 190 32.39 -15.77 17.93
CA THR A 190 33.13 -17.02 18.21
C THR A 190 32.48 -17.91 19.28
N ALA A 191 31.57 -17.35 20.10
CA ALA A 191 30.76 -18.06 21.08
C ALA A 191 29.51 -18.78 20.52
N LEU A 192 29.20 -18.58 19.23
CA LEU A 192 27.96 -19.07 18.61
C LEU A 192 27.92 -20.61 18.57
N THR A 193 26.92 -21.21 19.23
CA THR A 193 26.70 -22.67 19.23
C THR A 193 25.55 -23.10 18.33
N GLN A 194 24.59 -22.22 18.06
CA GLN A 194 23.43 -22.51 17.21
C GLN A 194 23.16 -21.37 16.22
N LEU A 195 23.16 -21.70 14.93
CA LEU A 195 22.84 -20.77 13.84
C LEU A 195 21.65 -21.28 13.02
N TYR A 196 20.63 -20.42 12.87
CA TYR A 196 19.47 -20.64 12.02
C TYR A 196 19.31 -19.49 11.02
N CYS A 197 19.86 -19.66 9.81
CA CYS A 197 19.83 -18.70 8.70
C CYS A 197 19.11 -19.26 7.44
N SER A 198 18.29 -20.30 7.60
CA SER A 198 17.50 -20.88 6.51
C SER A 198 16.48 -19.91 5.88
N ASN A 199 16.05 -20.15 4.64
CA ASN A 199 15.12 -19.29 3.88
C ASN A 199 15.63 -17.85 3.78
N ASN A 200 16.82 -17.67 3.19
CA ASN A 200 17.44 -16.37 2.93
C ASN A 200 18.03 -16.36 1.50
N LEU A 201 18.75 -15.30 1.14
CA LEU A 201 19.38 -15.11 -0.17
C LEU A 201 20.91 -15.23 -0.10
N LEU A 202 21.44 -15.99 0.88
CA LEU A 202 22.88 -16.14 1.10
C LEU A 202 23.52 -16.91 -0.06
N SER A 203 24.41 -16.24 -0.80
CA SER A 203 25.25 -16.85 -1.85
C SER A 203 26.55 -17.47 -1.31
N SER A 204 26.97 -17.06 -0.11
CA SER A 204 28.09 -17.60 0.65
C SER A 204 27.84 -17.47 2.16
N LEU A 205 28.56 -18.27 2.95
CA LEU A 205 28.48 -18.27 4.41
C LEU A 205 29.84 -18.72 4.97
N ASP A 206 30.57 -17.80 5.63
CA ASP A 206 31.81 -18.13 6.37
C ASP A 206 31.47 -18.37 7.84
N ILE A 207 31.81 -19.56 8.32
CA ILE A 207 31.63 -20.03 9.70
C ILE A 207 32.95 -20.52 10.32
N SER A 208 34.08 -20.21 9.68
CA SER A 208 35.42 -20.69 10.06
C SER A 208 35.83 -20.31 11.49
N GLN A 209 35.34 -19.18 12.00
CA GLN A 209 35.62 -18.70 13.35
C GLN A 209 34.65 -19.28 14.40
N ASN A 210 33.48 -19.75 13.98
CA ASN A 210 32.39 -20.23 14.85
C ASN A 210 32.60 -21.72 15.21
N THR A 211 33.80 -22.03 15.71
CA THR A 211 34.26 -23.39 16.05
C THR A 211 33.42 -24.08 17.15
N ALA A 212 32.62 -23.31 17.89
CA ALA A 212 31.69 -23.78 18.91
C ALA A 212 30.31 -24.23 18.36
N LEU A 213 30.03 -24.07 17.05
CA LEU A 213 28.77 -24.49 16.45
C LEU A 213 28.51 -25.99 16.63
N THR A 214 27.40 -26.33 17.29
CA THR A 214 26.86 -27.70 17.37
C THR A 214 25.66 -27.87 16.43
N PHE A 215 24.92 -26.79 16.14
CA PHE A 215 23.80 -26.78 15.19
C PHE A 215 23.99 -25.73 14.08
N LEU A 216 23.81 -26.14 12.82
CA LEU A 216 23.77 -25.26 11.65
C LEU A 216 22.55 -25.56 10.76
N GLY A 217 21.64 -24.59 10.66
CA GLY A 217 20.52 -24.59 9.71
C GLY A 217 20.65 -23.45 8.71
N CYS A 218 21.10 -23.76 7.49
CA CYS A 218 21.31 -22.85 6.37
C CYS A 218 20.52 -23.27 5.10
N SER A 219 19.43 -24.01 5.28
CA SER A 219 18.62 -24.57 4.19
C SER A 219 17.86 -23.48 3.41
N TYR A 220 17.56 -23.68 2.13
CA TYR A 220 16.84 -22.72 1.29
C TYR A 220 17.60 -21.38 1.21
N ASN A 221 18.77 -21.45 0.57
CA ASN A 221 19.68 -20.35 0.28
C ASN A 221 20.28 -20.55 -1.12
N GLN A 222 21.28 -19.75 -1.50
CA GLN A 222 21.95 -19.81 -2.81
C GLN A 222 23.40 -20.32 -2.69
N LEU A 223 23.71 -21.09 -1.65
CA LEU A 223 25.08 -21.55 -1.37
C LEU A 223 25.55 -22.54 -2.43
N THR A 224 26.65 -22.23 -3.11
CA THR A 224 27.35 -23.12 -4.05
C THR A 224 28.47 -23.92 -3.40
N ASN A 225 28.97 -23.46 -2.24
CA ASN A 225 29.96 -24.13 -1.41
C ASN A 225 29.65 -23.87 0.08
N LEU A 226 30.04 -24.79 0.96
CA LEU A 226 29.90 -24.67 2.41
C LEU A 226 31.04 -25.42 3.11
N ASP A 227 32.02 -24.67 3.65
CA ASP A 227 33.12 -25.23 4.44
C ASP A 227 32.70 -25.35 5.92
N VAL A 228 32.62 -26.60 6.40
CA VAL A 228 32.34 -26.95 7.80
C VAL A 228 33.54 -27.56 8.52
N SER A 229 34.73 -27.55 7.90
CA SER A 229 35.93 -28.28 8.38
C SER A 229 36.43 -27.83 9.75
N ASN A 230 36.23 -26.55 10.11
CA ASN A 230 36.59 -26.00 11.41
C ASN A 230 35.53 -26.28 12.50
N ASN A 231 34.30 -26.62 12.10
CA ASN A 231 33.14 -26.79 12.98
C ASN A 231 33.03 -28.25 13.48
N SER A 232 34.12 -28.77 14.05
CA SER A 232 34.23 -30.17 14.50
C SER A 232 33.23 -30.58 15.59
N ALA A 233 32.64 -29.60 16.30
CA ALA A 233 31.60 -29.80 17.31
C ALA A 233 30.18 -30.00 16.74
N LEU A 234 30.00 -29.89 15.41
CA LEU A 234 28.70 -29.92 14.74
C LEU A 234 28.00 -31.29 14.89
N ASP A 235 26.90 -31.31 15.65
CA ASP A 235 26.03 -32.46 15.88
C ASP A 235 24.88 -32.55 14.85
N THR A 236 24.47 -31.41 14.27
CA THR A 236 23.35 -31.29 13.34
C THR A 236 23.63 -30.30 12.22
N LEU A 237 23.45 -30.73 10.96
CA LEU A 237 23.61 -29.91 9.75
C LEU A 237 22.38 -30.02 8.84
N TRP A 238 21.70 -28.90 8.59
CA TRP A 238 20.60 -28.78 7.64
C TRP A 238 20.93 -27.76 6.54
N CYS A 239 21.46 -28.23 5.40
CA CYS A 239 21.85 -27.44 4.23
C CYS A 239 20.97 -27.73 2.98
N ASN A 240 19.74 -28.20 3.19
CA ASN A 240 18.78 -28.54 2.13
C ASN A 240 18.48 -27.35 1.19
N GLY A 241 18.06 -27.58 -0.05
CA GLY A 241 17.61 -26.52 -0.95
C GLY A 241 18.69 -25.47 -1.22
N ASN A 242 19.86 -25.92 -1.66
CA ASN A 242 21.01 -25.10 -2.01
C ASN A 242 21.60 -25.57 -3.36
N LEU A 243 22.74 -25.02 -3.76
CA LEU A 243 23.41 -25.29 -5.03
C LEU A 243 24.74 -26.04 -4.83
N LEU A 244 24.90 -26.79 -3.72
CA LEU A 244 26.14 -27.49 -3.37
C LEU A 244 26.39 -28.66 -4.33
N ASP A 245 27.54 -28.66 -5.03
CA ASP A 245 27.99 -29.80 -5.88
C ASP A 245 28.78 -30.87 -5.10
N SER A 246 29.28 -30.48 -3.92
CA SER A 246 30.15 -31.23 -3.04
C SER A 246 30.07 -30.69 -1.61
N ILE A 247 30.46 -31.52 -0.62
CA ILE A 247 30.62 -31.12 0.78
C ILE A 247 31.64 -32.04 1.47
N ASP A 248 32.60 -31.48 2.20
CA ASP A 248 33.54 -32.25 3.03
C ASP A 248 33.06 -32.29 4.48
N LEU A 249 32.72 -33.50 4.96
CA LEU A 249 32.24 -33.76 6.31
C LEU A 249 33.28 -34.49 7.18
N SER A 250 34.52 -34.63 6.68
CA SER A 250 35.55 -35.51 7.25
C SER A 250 35.98 -35.13 8.67
N GLN A 251 35.79 -33.87 9.06
CA GLN A 251 36.13 -33.34 10.39
C GLN A 251 34.95 -33.34 11.37
N ASN A 252 33.70 -33.40 10.88
CA ASN A 252 32.48 -33.28 11.67
C ASN A 252 32.09 -34.63 12.30
N THR A 253 33.03 -35.26 13.01
CA THR A 253 32.88 -36.60 13.61
C THR A 253 31.79 -36.69 14.69
N ALA A 254 31.35 -35.55 15.22
CA ALA A 254 30.21 -35.44 16.16
C ALA A 254 28.83 -35.54 15.47
N LEU A 255 28.76 -35.46 14.14
CA LEU A 255 27.51 -35.28 13.39
C LEU A 255 26.56 -36.48 13.58
N THR A 256 25.40 -36.20 14.17
CA THR A 256 24.30 -37.17 14.41
C THR A 256 23.19 -37.05 13.37
N THR A 257 22.96 -35.85 12.85
CA THR A 257 21.88 -35.55 11.90
C THR A 257 22.41 -34.76 10.71
N LEU A 258 22.27 -35.31 9.50
CA LEU A 258 22.56 -34.63 8.24
C LEU A 258 21.31 -34.56 7.36
N ALA A 259 20.99 -33.35 6.90
CA ALA A 259 19.97 -33.10 5.90
C ALA A 259 20.52 -32.16 4.81
N CYS A 260 20.81 -32.73 3.62
CA CYS A 260 21.37 -32.05 2.45
C CYS A 260 20.49 -32.22 1.20
N VAL A 261 19.17 -32.34 1.42
CA VAL A 261 18.14 -32.60 0.39
C VAL A 261 18.11 -31.50 -0.67
N SER A 262 17.80 -31.81 -1.93
CA SER A 262 17.66 -30.80 -3.00
C SER A 262 18.94 -29.95 -3.16
N ASN A 263 20.02 -30.62 -3.53
CA ASN A 263 21.32 -30.05 -3.87
C ASN A 263 21.85 -30.69 -5.18
N GLN A 264 23.09 -30.41 -5.55
CA GLN A 264 23.73 -30.94 -6.77
C GLN A 264 24.82 -31.99 -6.44
N LEU A 265 24.78 -32.59 -5.25
CA LEU A 265 25.84 -33.48 -4.76
C LEU A 265 26.00 -34.70 -5.67
N THR A 266 27.19 -34.88 -6.23
CA THR A 266 27.54 -36.04 -7.09
C THR A 266 28.15 -37.21 -6.32
N SER A 267 28.64 -36.94 -5.12
CA SER A 267 29.17 -37.90 -4.14
C SER A 267 28.98 -37.37 -2.71
N LEU A 268 28.96 -38.27 -1.73
CA LEU A 268 28.81 -37.95 -0.32
C LEU A 268 29.56 -38.99 0.53
N ASP A 269 30.69 -38.60 1.12
CA ASP A 269 31.42 -39.44 2.07
C ASP A 269 30.98 -39.11 3.50
N VAL A 270 30.38 -40.10 4.18
CA VAL A 270 29.98 -40.04 5.58
C VAL A 270 30.74 -41.06 6.45
N SER A 271 31.83 -41.62 5.95
CA SER A 271 32.56 -42.72 6.60
C SER A 271 33.22 -42.35 7.93
N ASN A 272 33.56 -41.07 8.13
CA ASN A 272 34.05 -40.53 9.41
C ASN A 272 32.92 -40.16 10.38
N ASN A 273 31.69 -39.96 9.90
CA ASN A 273 30.55 -39.47 10.70
C ASN A 273 29.83 -40.66 11.36
N THR A 274 30.57 -41.47 12.11
CA THR A 274 30.09 -42.75 12.70
C THR A 274 29.03 -42.57 13.78
N ALA A 275 28.71 -41.32 14.16
CA ALA A 275 27.64 -40.97 15.09
C ALA A 275 26.28 -40.70 14.41
N LEU A 276 26.20 -40.70 13.07
CA LEU A 276 24.97 -40.43 12.32
C LEU A 276 23.84 -41.41 12.72
N THR A 277 22.75 -40.86 13.23
CA THR A 277 21.47 -41.55 13.50
C THR A 277 20.43 -41.23 12.43
N SER A 278 20.55 -40.08 11.76
CA SER A 278 19.64 -39.65 10.69
C SER A 278 20.42 -39.06 9.50
N LEU A 279 20.18 -39.59 8.30
CA LEU A 279 20.71 -39.07 7.04
C LEU A 279 19.57 -38.86 6.03
N ASN A 280 19.45 -37.64 5.51
CA ASN A 280 18.62 -37.34 4.34
C ASN A 280 19.42 -36.62 3.26
N CYS A 281 19.67 -37.30 2.15
CA CYS A 281 20.39 -36.83 0.96
C CYS A 281 19.55 -37.04 -0.32
N SER A 282 18.23 -36.98 -0.19
CA SER A 282 17.28 -37.13 -1.30
C SER A 282 17.38 -35.96 -2.29
N TYR A 283 16.90 -36.12 -3.53
CA TYR A 283 16.91 -35.09 -4.58
C TYR A 283 18.32 -34.52 -4.82
N ASN A 284 19.24 -35.39 -5.25
CA ASN A 284 20.64 -35.08 -5.51
C ASN A 284 21.14 -35.88 -6.74
N GLN A 285 22.43 -35.80 -7.06
CA GLN A 285 23.04 -36.46 -8.22
C GLN A 285 24.02 -37.58 -7.80
N LEU A 286 23.80 -38.19 -6.62
CA LEU A 286 24.74 -39.15 -6.05
C LEU A 286 24.91 -40.36 -6.98
N THR A 287 26.15 -40.69 -7.31
CA THR A 287 26.50 -41.86 -8.12
C THR A 287 26.59 -43.14 -7.31
N THR A 288 26.99 -43.01 -6.03
CA THR A 288 27.06 -44.07 -5.03
C THR A 288 26.78 -43.50 -3.64
N LEU A 289 26.25 -44.32 -2.73
CA LEU A 289 26.17 -44.01 -1.31
C LEU A 289 26.58 -45.23 -0.46
N ASN A 290 27.48 -45.03 0.50
CA ASN A 290 28.01 -46.09 1.35
C ASN A 290 27.95 -45.67 2.83
N VAL A 291 27.01 -46.25 3.57
CA VAL A 291 26.81 -45.98 5.01
C VAL A 291 27.27 -47.14 5.91
N SER A 292 28.10 -48.05 5.39
CA SER A 292 28.62 -49.24 6.11
C SER A 292 29.44 -48.92 7.38
N LYS A 293 29.75 -47.65 7.65
CA LYS A 293 30.43 -47.18 8.88
C LYS A 293 29.48 -46.54 9.90
N ASN A 294 28.27 -46.20 9.47
CA ASN A 294 27.29 -45.47 10.27
C ASN A 294 26.38 -46.48 10.98
N SER A 295 26.97 -47.27 11.89
CA SER A 295 26.29 -48.35 12.62
C SER A 295 25.29 -47.86 13.69
N THR A 296 25.16 -46.54 13.85
CA THR A 296 24.14 -45.86 14.68
C THR A 296 22.91 -45.42 13.90
N LEU A 297 22.90 -45.58 12.57
CA LEU A 297 21.86 -45.04 11.69
C LEU A 297 20.50 -45.70 11.95
N THR A 298 19.46 -44.89 12.17
CA THR A 298 18.07 -45.31 12.38
C THR A 298 17.08 -44.73 11.35
N SER A 299 17.47 -43.66 10.66
CA SER A 299 16.75 -43.11 9.51
C SER A 299 17.68 -42.86 8.33
N LEU A 300 17.33 -43.38 7.16
CA LEU A 300 18.03 -43.16 5.89
C LEU A 300 17.02 -42.78 4.81
N GLN A 301 17.21 -41.62 4.19
CA GLN A 301 16.39 -41.13 3.07
C GLN A 301 17.34 -40.70 1.94
N CYS A 302 17.29 -41.40 0.82
CA CYS A 302 18.10 -41.16 -0.37
C CYS A 302 17.25 -41.33 -1.64
N THR A 303 16.02 -40.80 -1.61
CA THR A 303 15.07 -40.78 -2.72
C THR A 303 15.59 -39.91 -3.87
N ASP A 304 15.26 -40.26 -5.12
CA ASP A 304 15.51 -39.44 -6.31
C ASP A 304 16.97 -38.96 -6.44
N ASN A 305 17.88 -39.93 -6.49
CA ASN A 305 19.24 -39.79 -6.99
C ASN A 305 19.34 -40.67 -8.24
N ALA A 306 18.77 -40.22 -9.36
CA ALA A 306 18.60 -41.02 -10.58
C ALA A 306 19.90 -41.69 -11.10
N THR A 307 21.07 -41.14 -10.78
CA THR A 307 22.42 -41.63 -11.13
C THR A 307 23.01 -42.67 -10.16
N MET A 308 22.32 -43.02 -9.07
CA MET A 308 22.85 -43.91 -8.03
C MET A 308 22.89 -45.38 -8.45
N GLY A 309 24.05 -45.85 -8.91
CA GLY A 309 24.26 -47.26 -9.30
C GLY A 309 24.53 -48.21 -8.13
N CYS A 310 24.87 -47.69 -6.95
CA CYS A 310 25.20 -48.45 -5.74
C CYS A 310 24.64 -47.77 -4.48
N LEU A 311 24.02 -48.56 -3.60
CA LEU A 311 23.69 -48.20 -2.23
C LEU A 311 24.12 -49.34 -1.29
N ASN A 312 25.09 -49.08 -0.42
CA ASN A 312 25.51 -50.02 0.63
C ASN A 312 25.05 -49.52 2.00
N VAL A 313 24.16 -50.29 2.63
CA VAL A 313 23.56 -50.05 3.94
C VAL A 313 23.99 -51.13 4.94
N LYS A 314 25.07 -51.87 4.65
CA LYS A 314 25.55 -53.02 5.44
C LYS A 314 26.36 -52.56 6.65
N ASN A 315 25.65 -51.94 7.59
CA ASN A 315 26.18 -51.21 8.73
C ASN A 315 26.09 -51.98 10.07
N GLY A 316 25.61 -53.23 10.04
CA GLY A 316 25.36 -54.05 11.22
C GLY A 316 24.13 -53.64 12.04
N ASN A 317 23.28 -52.75 11.52
CA ASN A 317 22.20 -52.07 12.26
C ASN A 317 20.85 -52.03 11.51
N ASN A 318 20.68 -52.79 10.41
CA ASN A 318 19.46 -52.74 9.59
C ASN A 318 18.15 -52.96 10.35
N THR A 319 18.17 -53.74 11.44
CA THR A 319 16.99 -53.99 12.28
C THR A 319 16.56 -52.81 13.16
N ALA A 320 17.41 -51.79 13.33
CA ALA A 320 17.09 -50.55 14.03
C ALA A 320 16.77 -49.38 13.09
N ILE A 321 16.94 -49.55 11.77
CA ILE A 321 16.45 -48.59 10.78
C ILE A 321 14.94 -48.76 10.65
N PHE A 322 14.20 -47.85 11.29
CA PHE A 322 12.73 -47.79 11.28
C PHE A 322 12.17 -46.82 10.23
N SER A 323 13.05 -46.07 9.55
CA SER A 323 12.74 -45.10 8.51
C SER A 323 13.73 -45.30 7.35
N PHE A 324 13.26 -45.85 6.24
CA PHE A 324 14.07 -46.16 5.06
C PHE A 324 13.34 -45.72 3.79
N ASN A 325 14.01 -44.99 2.89
CA ASN A 325 13.47 -44.62 1.59
C ASN A 325 14.58 -44.42 0.55
N ALA A 326 14.49 -45.16 -0.54
CA ALA A 326 15.38 -45.15 -1.69
C ALA A 326 14.60 -45.32 -3.02
N ILE A 327 13.34 -44.88 -3.08
CA ILE A 327 12.54 -44.85 -4.32
C ILE A 327 13.06 -43.81 -5.33
N SER A 328 12.59 -43.88 -6.58
CA SER A 328 12.97 -43.04 -7.70
C SER A 328 14.45 -43.12 -8.12
N ASN A 329 15.20 -44.12 -7.67
CA ASN A 329 16.60 -44.31 -8.03
C ASN A 329 16.72 -45.19 -9.29
N SER A 330 16.47 -44.60 -10.46
CA SER A 330 16.27 -45.31 -11.73
C SER A 330 17.46 -46.13 -12.28
N THR A 331 18.66 -45.99 -11.71
CA THR A 331 19.84 -46.83 -12.03
C THR A 331 20.17 -47.87 -10.95
N LEU A 332 19.51 -47.82 -9.78
CA LEU A 332 19.71 -48.74 -8.67
C LEU A 332 18.85 -50.01 -8.86
N ILE A 333 19.47 -51.18 -8.73
CA ILE A 333 18.77 -52.49 -8.83
C ILE A 333 19.03 -53.41 -7.63
N CYS A 334 20.07 -53.14 -6.85
CA CYS A 334 20.50 -53.96 -5.71
C CYS A 334 21.00 -53.05 -4.59
N ILE A 335 20.51 -53.30 -3.38
CA ILE A 335 20.87 -52.58 -2.16
C ILE A 335 21.59 -53.57 -1.25
N GLU A 336 22.85 -53.28 -0.91
CA GLU A 336 23.67 -54.19 -0.09
C GLU A 336 23.31 -54.01 1.39
N VAL A 337 22.88 -55.09 2.05
CA VAL A 337 22.29 -55.09 3.40
C VAL A 337 22.93 -56.13 4.32
N ASP A 338 22.61 -56.05 5.62
CA ASP A 338 23.03 -57.02 6.64
C ASP A 338 22.22 -58.35 6.55
N ASP A 339 20.92 -58.25 6.24
CA ASP A 339 19.97 -59.37 6.14
C ASP A 339 18.86 -59.03 5.11
N SER A 340 18.97 -59.62 3.92
CA SER A 340 18.01 -59.43 2.82
C SER A 340 16.63 -60.00 3.14
N THR A 341 16.57 -61.04 3.97
CA THR A 341 15.32 -61.68 4.37
C THR A 341 14.55 -60.79 5.34
N TYR A 342 15.24 -60.12 6.26
CA TYR A 342 14.64 -59.10 7.11
C TYR A 342 14.12 -57.92 6.28
N CYS A 343 14.96 -57.30 5.43
CA CYS A 343 14.56 -56.11 4.68
C CYS A 343 13.41 -56.38 3.69
N THR A 344 13.39 -57.55 3.03
CA THR A 344 12.29 -57.93 2.11
C THR A 344 10.98 -58.19 2.84
N ASN A 345 11.01 -58.72 4.08
CA ASN A 345 9.78 -59.02 4.84
C ASN A 345 9.35 -57.86 5.77
N ASN A 346 10.18 -56.84 5.98
CA ASN A 346 9.86 -55.65 6.75
C ASN A 346 9.04 -54.66 5.88
N PRO A 347 7.81 -54.28 6.28
CA PRO A 347 6.98 -53.38 5.47
C PRO A 347 7.62 -52.03 5.16
N THR A 348 8.34 -51.41 6.12
CA THR A 348 9.01 -50.12 5.89
C THR A 348 10.01 -50.23 4.76
N TRP A 349 10.96 -51.17 4.89
CA TRP A 349 12.02 -51.40 3.90
C TRP A 349 11.47 -51.78 2.53
N ASN A 350 10.54 -52.73 2.47
CA ASN A 350 9.93 -53.18 1.22
C ASN A 350 8.99 -52.15 0.57
N SER A 351 8.51 -51.14 1.33
CA SER A 351 7.79 -49.98 0.77
C SER A 351 8.69 -48.82 0.37
N GLY A 352 9.94 -48.82 0.83
CA GLY A 352 10.93 -47.76 0.59
C GLY A 352 11.85 -48.02 -0.60
N ILE A 353 11.47 -48.91 -1.53
CA ILE A 353 12.23 -49.23 -2.76
C ILE A 353 11.29 -49.33 -3.96
N ASP A 354 11.80 -49.09 -5.16
CA ASP A 354 11.03 -49.32 -6.39
C ASP A 354 10.91 -50.83 -6.70
N SER A 355 9.87 -51.20 -7.45
CA SER A 355 9.49 -52.61 -7.69
C SER A 355 10.48 -53.43 -8.53
N TRP A 356 11.50 -52.81 -9.11
CA TRP A 356 12.61 -53.47 -9.82
C TRP A 356 13.87 -53.64 -8.96
N MET A 357 13.90 -53.09 -7.75
CA MET A 357 15.03 -53.21 -6.82
C MET A 357 14.98 -54.50 -6.01
N SER A 358 16.11 -54.87 -5.43
CA SER A 358 16.25 -56.03 -4.55
C SER A 358 17.23 -55.77 -3.41
N PHE A 359 17.02 -56.44 -2.29
CA PHE A 359 17.97 -56.49 -1.18
C PHE A 359 18.88 -57.72 -1.33
N SER A 360 20.18 -57.58 -1.06
CA SER A 360 21.13 -58.70 -1.06
C SER A 360 22.23 -58.50 -0.01
N GLU A 361 22.71 -59.57 0.60
CA GLU A 361 23.95 -59.54 1.40
C GLU A 361 25.21 -59.43 0.52
N ASP A 362 25.10 -59.59 -0.80
CA ASP A 362 26.17 -59.36 -1.78
C ASP A 362 25.58 -58.86 -3.12
N CYS A 363 25.85 -57.61 -3.49
CA CYS A 363 25.46 -57.04 -4.78
C CYS A 363 26.52 -57.25 -5.88
N ASN A 364 27.28 -58.35 -5.82
CA ASN A 364 28.35 -58.71 -6.76
C ASN A 364 29.40 -57.59 -6.96
N ASN A 365 29.80 -56.94 -5.86
CA ASN A 365 30.74 -55.80 -5.85
C ASN A 365 30.29 -54.53 -6.61
N ALA A 366 28.99 -54.28 -6.81
CA ALA A 366 28.48 -53.04 -7.43
C ALA A 366 28.98 -51.73 -6.79
N CYS A 367 29.44 -51.78 -5.53
CA CYS A 367 29.99 -50.63 -4.80
C CYS A 367 31.54 -50.52 -4.84
N SER A 368 32.28 -51.38 -5.55
CA SER A 368 33.75 -51.39 -5.53
C SER A 368 34.42 -50.55 -6.62
N SER A 369 34.34 -49.22 -6.52
CA SER A 369 35.22 -48.26 -7.23
C SER A 369 35.28 -48.28 -8.78
N CYS A 370 34.44 -49.07 -9.45
CA CYS A 370 34.38 -49.15 -10.90
C CYS A 370 33.57 -47.98 -11.48
N ASN A 371 34.23 -47.03 -12.14
CA ASN A 371 33.58 -45.87 -12.77
C ASN A 371 32.93 -46.25 -14.13
N PHE A 372 32.07 -47.29 -14.10
CA PHE A 372 31.54 -48.01 -15.26
C PHE A 372 30.07 -47.64 -15.48
N SER A 373 29.85 -46.55 -16.21
CA SER A 373 28.53 -46.09 -16.60
C SER A 373 27.97 -46.89 -17.78
N VAL A 374 26.69 -47.23 -17.68
CA VAL A 374 25.87 -47.83 -18.75
C VAL A 374 24.65 -46.93 -18.92
N SER A 375 24.14 -46.80 -20.14
CA SER A 375 22.79 -46.31 -20.40
C SER A 375 22.05 -47.28 -21.30
N ALA A 376 20.72 -47.29 -21.22
CA ALA A 376 19.86 -48.17 -22.01
C ALA A 376 18.83 -47.35 -22.78
N THR A 377 18.63 -47.69 -24.05
CA THR A 377 17.64 -47.04 -24.92
C THR A 377 16.63 -48.05 -25.43
N ALA A 378 15.35 -47.78 -25.21
CA ALA A 378 14.24 -48.54 -25.78
C ALA A 378 13.85 -48.00 -27.17
N ASN A 379 13.32 -48.89 -28.01
CA ASN A 379 12.37 -48.50 -29.06
C ASN A 379 10.95 -48.73 -28.57
N VAL A 380 10.06 -47.85 -29.02
CA VAL A 380 8.61 -47.92 -28.82
C VAL A 380 8.06 -49.22 -29.42
N ALA A 381 7.22 -49.96 -28.68
CA ALA A 381 6.47 -51.11 -29.18
C ALA A 381 5.33 -50.66 -30.12
N SER A 382 4.91 -51.52 -31.06
CA SER A 382 3.92 -51.11 -32.08
C SER A 382 2.46 -51.15 -31.62
N CYS A 383 2.20 -51.67 -30.41
CA CYS A 383 0.89 -51.70 -29.76
C CYS A 383 1.03 -52.07 -28.27
N SER A 384 0.13 -51.56 -27.43
CA SER A 384 0.05 -51.78 -25.96
C SER A 384 -0.05 -53.24 -25.47
N THR A 385 -0.08 -54.23 -26.36
CA THR A 385 -0.14 -55.66 -26.01
C THR A 385 0.82 -56.56 -26.82
N CYS A 386 1.59 -56.01 -27.76
CA CYS A 386 2.56 -56.79 -28.52
C CYS A 386 3.93 -56.80 -27.86
N ALA A 387 4.50 -58.00 -27.74
CA ALA A 387 5.87 -58.23 -27.32
C ALA A 387 6.81 -58.02 -28.52
N ASP A 388 6.94 -56.78 -29.00
CA ASP A 388 7.84 -56.40 -30.10
C ASP A 388 8.77 -55.23 -29.78
N GLY A 389 8.64 -54.61 -28.60
CA GLY A 389 9.58 -53.65 -28.08
C GLY A 389 11.00 -54.22 -27.95
N THR A 390 11.99 -53.33 -27.98
CA THR A 390 13.41 -53.68 -27.87
C THR A 390 14.13 -52.69 -26.97
N ALA A 391 15.10 -53.16 -26.19
CA ALA A 391 15.94 -52.32 -25.32
C ALA A 391 17.40 -52.64 -25.59
N THR A 392 18.23 -51.63 -25.80
CA THR A 392 19.66 -51.79 -26.12
C THR A 392 20.54 -51.08 -25.09
N ALA A 393 21.53 -51.79 -24.58
CA ALA A 393 22.62 -51.21 -23.80
C ALA A 393 23.54 -50.41 -24.74
N VAL A 394 23.66 -49.11 -24.49
CA VAL A 394 24.55 -48.21 -25.23
C VAL A 394 26.01 -48.48 -24.83
N THR A 395 26.95 -48.20 -25.73
CA THR A 395 28.36 -48.60 -25.62
C THR A 395 29.01 -48.17 -24.29
N PRO A 396 29.41 -49.11 -23.42
CA PRO A 396 29.94 -48.80 -22.09
C PRO A 396 31.37 -48.26 -22.10
N SER A 397 31.76 -47.60 -21.00
CA SER A 397 33.08 -47.03 -20.74
C SER A 397 34.14 -48.02 -20.19
N GLY A 398 33.82 -49.32 -20.09
CA GLY A 398 34.65 -50.34 -19.43
C GLY A 398 35.57 -51.16 -20.33
N THR A 399 35.97 -52.33 -19.83
CA THR A 399 36.96 -53.23 -20.46
C THR A 399 36.28 -54.48 -21.04
N PRO A 400 36.12 -54.61 -22.37
CA PRO A 400 35.49 -55.77 -22.99
C PRO A 400 36.37 -57.04 -22.90
N PRO A 401 35.80 -58.27 -22.97
CA PRO A 401 34.38 -58.58 -23.23
C PRO A 401 33.42 -58.20 -22.11
N TYR A 402 32.17 -57.96 -22.49
CA TYR A 402 31.05 -57.70 -21.57
C TYR A 402 30.09 -58.90 -21.53
N THR A 403 29.56 -59.21 -20.35
CA THR A 403 28.38 -60.07 -20.18
C THR A 403 27.17 -59.23 -19.83
N TYR A 404 26.01 -59.50 -20.43
CA TYR A 404 24.76 -58.79 -20.20
C TYR A 404 23.77 -59.70 -19.46
N SER A 405 22.92 -59.13 -18.63
CA SER A 405 21.80 -59.82 -17.98
C SER A 405 20.62 -58.85 -17.82
N TRP A 406 19.57 -59.03 -18.63
CA TRP A 406 18.34 -58.24 -18.54
C TRP A 406 17.35 -58.86 -17.55
N ASN A 407 16.56 -58.03 -16.85
CA ASN A 407 15.46 -58.41 -15.93
C ASN A 407 14.24 -59.08 -16.62
N THR A 408 14.48 -59.81 -17.70
CA THR A 408 13.47 -60.46 -18.55
C THR A 408 13.21 -61.91 -18.12
N ASN A 409 12.07 -62.47 -18.55
CA ASN A 409 11.75 -63.88 -18.33
C ASN A 409 11.43 -64.59 -19.66
N PRO A 410 12.30 -65.48 -20.18
CA PRO A 410 13.61 -65.84 -19.65
C PRO A 410 14.63 -64.69 -19.73
N VAL A 411 15.65 -64.73 -18.87
CA VAL A 411 16.73 -63.74 -18.83
C VAL A 411 17.48 -63.71 -20.16
N GLN A 412 17.49 -62.54 -20.81
CA GLN A 412 18.24 -62.29 -22.04
C GLN A 412 19.65 -61.81 -21.71
N THR A 413 20.65 -62.27 -22.49
CA THR A 413 22.09 -62.04 -22.21
C THR A 413 22.84 -61.38 -23.37
N SER A 414 22.11 -60.71 -24.26
CA SER A 414 22.63 -59.93 -25.40
C SER A 414 22.65 -58.44 -25.10
N SER A 415 23.45 -57.67 -25.87
CA SER A 415 23.50 -56.20 -25.79
C SER A 415 22.16 -55.51 -26.08
N THR A 416 21.30 -56.19 -26.84
CA THR A 416 19.91 -55.81 -27.06
C THR A 416 19.01 -56.94 -26.55
N ALA A 417 18.03 -56.61 -25.72
CA ALA A 417 16.89 -57.47 -25.43
C ALA A 417 15.74 -57.15 -26.38
N THR A 418 14.99 -58.18 -26.78
CA THR A 418 13.88 -58.08 -27.74
C THR A 418 12.66 -58.86 -27.25
N GLY A 419 11.51 -58.67 -27.90
CA GLY A 419 10.27 -59.32 -27.46
C GLY A 419 9.73 -58.70 -26.17
N LEU A 420 9.92 -57.40 -25.99
CA LEU A 420 9.57 -56.68 -24.78
C LEU A 420 8.12 -56.17 -24.88
N LEU A 421 7.35 -56.36 -23.82
CA LEU A 421 6.03 -55.77 -23.66
C LEU A 421 6.19 -54.28 -23.30
N PRO A 422 5.35 -53.38 -23.81
CA PRO A 422 5.37 -51.98 -23.41
C PRO A 422 4.85 -51.76 -21.98
N ASN A 423 5.01 -50.53 -21.52
CA ASN A 423 4.56 -49.97 -20.25
C ASN A 423 5.16 -50.67 -19.01
N GLN A 424 6.43 -51.09 -19.10
CA GLN A 424 7.23 -51.54 -17.96
C GLN A 424 8.74 -51.28 -18.14
N TRP A 425 9.46 -51.20 -17.03
CA TRP A 425 10.91 -50.96 -16.97
C TRP A 425 11.72 -52.21 -17.27
N TYR A 426 12.68 -52.09 -18.20
CA TYR A 426 13.68 -53.11 -18.47
C TYR A 426 15.06 -52.64 -18.05
N CYS A 427 15.62 -53.35 -17.09
CA CYS A 427 16.95 -53.09 -16.55
C CYS A 427 17.93 -54.14 -17.06
N VAL A 428 19.09 -53.67 -17.52
CA VAL A 428 20.25 -54.51 -17.82
C VAL A 428 21.31 -54.32 -16.75
N SER A 429 21.87 -55.42 -16.28
CA SER A 429 23.18 -55.42 -15.61
C SER A 429 24.23 -55.89 -16.61
N LEU A 430 25.32 -55.13 -16.73
CA LEU A 430 26.52 -55.55 -17.42
C LEU A 430 27.59 -55.93 -16.40
N THR A 431 28.45 -56.87 -16.77
CA THR A 431 29.76 -57.08 -16.13
C THR A 431 30.86 -56.98 -17.19
N ASP A 432 31.94 -56.27 -16.87
CA ASP A 432 33.12 -56.18 -17.73
C ASP A 432 34.16 -57.27 -17.42
N SER A 433 35.20 -57.37 -18.25
CA SER A 433 36.24 -58.41 -18.12
C SER A 433 37.13 -58.32 -16.88
N THR A 434 37.05 -57.22 -16.11
CA THR A 434 37.72 -57.05 -14.82
C THR A 434 36.82 -57.42 -13.63
N GLY A 435 35.53 -57.69 -13.88
CA GLY A 435 34.52 -57.96 -12.86
C GLY A 435 33.70 -56.73 -12.44
N CYS A 436 33.92 -55.57 -13.06
CA CYS A 436 33.13 -54.37 -12.78
C CYS A 436 31.67 -54.55 -13.26
N THR A 437 30.70 -54.42 -12.35
CA THR A 437 29.27 -54.41 -12.68
C THR A 437 28.72 -53.00 -12.85
N GLY A 438 27.80 -52.79 -13.79
CA GLY A 438 27.11 -51.51 -13.99
C GLY A 438 25.75 -51.71 -14.63
N ASN A 439 24.79 -50.87 -14.25
CA ASN A 439 23.37 -51.12 -14.49
C ASN A 439 22.72 -49.94 -15.23
N ALA A 440 21.71 -50.23 -16.05
CA ALA A 440 20.88 -49.21 -16.68
C ALA A 440 19.46 -49.72 -16.92
N CYS A 441 18.46 -48.90 -16.59
CA CYS A 441 17.06 -49.18 -16.87
C CYS A 441 16.54 -48.29 -18.00
N THR A 442 15.58 -48.80 -18.78
CA THR A 442 14.90 -48.06 -19.84
C THR A 442 13.42 -48.48 -19.91
N TRP A 443 12.54 -47.54 -20.20
CA TRP A 443 11.09 -47.77 -20.33
C TRP A 443 10.74 -48.07 -21.79
N VAL A 444 10.00 -49.14 -22.04
CA VAL A 444 9.45 -49.43 -23.37
C VAL A 444 8.05 -48.84 -23.44
N SER A 445 7.85 -47.77 -24.21
CA SER A 445 6.54 -47.15 -24.45
C SER A 445 5.78 -47.78 -25.62
N ASP A 446 4.53 -47.35 -25.86
CA ASP A 446 3.69 -47.72 -27.02
C ASP A 446 3.41 -46.52 -27.93
N THR A 447 3.35 -46.76 -29.25
CA THR A 447 3.06 -45.77 -30.31
C THR A 447 1.68 -45.10 -30.22
N SER A 448 0.78 -45.58 -29.36
CA SER A 448 -0.51 -44.93 -29.08
C SER A 448 -0.40 -43.66 -28.22
N CYS A 449 0.78 -43.39 -27.64
CA CYS A 449 1.04 -42.27 -26.75
C CYS A 449 2.19 -41.40 -27.24
N ILE A 450 1.85 -40.17 -27.65
CA ILE A 450 2.80 -39.05 -27.77
C ILE A 450 2.18 -37.87 -27.05
N ALA A 451 2.75 -37.51 -25.91
CA ALA A 451 2.50 -36.26 -25.21
C ALA A 451 3.23 -35.12 -25.95
N LEU A 452 2.52 -34.05 -26.27
CA LEU A 452 3.11 -32.84 -26.86
C LEU A 452 2.26 -31.60 -26.54
N PHE A 453 2.93 -30.46 -26.35
CA PHE A 453 2.27 -29.16 -26.26
C PHE A 453 3.02 -28.09 -27.03
N THR A 454 2.34 -26.96 -27.25
CA THR A 454 2.97 -25.67 -27.58
C THR A 454 2.47 -24.61 -26.59
N TYR A 455 3.15 -23.47 -26.48
CA TYR A 455 2.77 -22.41 -25.55
C TYR A 455 2.95 -21.01 -26.14
N VAL A 456 2.24 -20.03 -25.55
CA VAL A 456 2.41 -18.60 -25.81
C VAL A 456 2.33 -17.86 -24.47
N VAL A 457 3.29 -16.96 -24.23
CA VAL A 457 3.34 -16.11 -23.03
C VAL A 457 2.51 -14.84 -23.25
N TYR A 458 1.78 -14.39 -22.21
CA TYR A 458 0.93 -13.21 -22.23
C TYR A 458 1.04 -12.43 -20.91
N GLY A 459 1.43 -11.14 -20.97
CA GLY A 459 1.45 -10.26 -19.80
C GLY A 459 2.57 -10.61 -18.80
N GLN A 460 2.32 -10.33 -17.52
CA GLN A 460 3.35 -10.39 -16.46
C GLN A 460 3.60 -11.78 -15.87
N ASP A 461 2.68 -12.74 -16.03
CA ASP A 461 2.69 -14.01 -15.25
C ASP A 461 2.10 -15.21 -16.01
N SER A 462 1.37 -14.96 -17.10
CA SER A 462 0.42 -15.92 -17.66
C SER A 462 0.95 -16.61 -18.92
N VAL A 463 0.83 -17.95 -18.97
CA VAL A 463 1.23 -18.77 -20.12
C VAL A 463 0.06 -19.63 -20.59
N VAL A 464 -0.31 -19.49 -21.86
CA VAL A 464 -1.34 -20.29 -22.51
C VAL A 464 -0.69 -21.50 -23.15
N PHE A 465 -1.02 -22.68 -22.64
CA PHE A 465 -0.63 -23.98 -23.16
C PHE A 465 -1.68 -24.48 -24.15
N THR A 466 -1.21 -25.11 -25.23
CA THR A 466 -2.04 -25.78 -26.24
C THR A 466 -1.62 -27.25 -26.33
N ASN A 467 -2.53 -28.16 -26.06
CA ASN A 467 -2.28 -29.60 -26.17
C ASN A 467 -2.23 -30.00 -27.65
N THR A 468 -1.11 -30.60 -28.07
CA THR A 468 -0.87 -31.09 -29.44
C THR A 468 -0.59 -32.60 -29.48
N SER A 469 -0.85 -33.28 -28.37
CA SER A 469 -0.71 -34.74 -28.19
C SER A 469 -1.61 -35.54 -29.14
N THR A 470 -1.20 -36.76 -29.47
CA THR A 470 -1.98 -37.69 -30.33
C THR A 470 -2.64 -38.84 -29.56
N GLY A 471 -2.38 -38.97 -28.26
CA GLY A 471 -3.00 -39.96 -27.37
C GLY A 471 -4.45 -39.63 -27.00
N THR A 472 -5.12 -40.55 -26.30
CA THR A 472 -6.52 -40.38 -25.87
C THR A 472 -6.68 -39.72 -24.49
N GLY A 473 -5.60 -39.54 -23.73
CA GLY A 473 -5.63 -39.07 -22.35
C GLY A 473 -6.17 -40.11 -21.36
N PRO A 474 -6.07 -39.82 -20.04
CA PRO A 474 -5.99 -38.48 -19.45
C PRO A 474 -4.57 -37.91 -19.42
N PHE A 475 -4.42 -36.64 -19.81
CA PHE A 475 -3.16 -35.92 -19.67
C PHE A 475 -3.08 -35.19 -18.33
N ASN A 476 -1.93 -35.24 -17.68
CA ASN A 476 -1.62 -34.44 -16.50
C ASN A 476 -0.44 -33.52 -16.85
N ILE A 477 -0.48 -32.25 -16.47
CA ILE A 477 0.61 -31.31 -16.73
C ILE A 477 1.12 -30.74 -15.40
N SER A 478 2.44 -30.87 -15.19
CA SER A 478 3.18 -30.23 -14.11
C SER A 478 3.81 -28.96 -14.67
N PHE A 479 3.55 -27.81 -14.03
CA PHE A 479 4.06 -26.52 -14.48
C PHE A 479 5.48 -26.20 -13.97
N GLY A 480 6.08 -27.10 -13.19
CA GLY A 480 7.45 -26.91 -12.66
C GLY A 480 7.56 -25.91 -11.50
N ASP A 481 6.45 -25.29 -11.08
CA ASP A 481 6.30 -24.42 -9.92
C ASP A 481 5.70 -25.14 -8.69
N GLY A 482 5.42 -26.44 -8.82
CA GLY A 482 4.72 -27.26 -7.83
C GLY A 482 3.23 -27.50 -8.13
N ASN A 483 2.62 -26.74 -9.05
CA ASN A 483 1.23 -26.95 -9.46
C ASN A 483 1.12 -28.07 -10.50
N ILE A 484 0.05 -28.87 -10.39
CA ILE A 484 -0.27 -29.98 -11.31
C ILE A 484 -1.76 -29.93 -11.68
N LEU A 485 -2.05 -29.80 -12.97
CA LEU A 485 -3.40 -30.00 -13.52
C LEU A 485 -3.56 -31.46 -13.92
N ASN A 486 -4.56 -32.15 -13.36
CA ASN A 486 -4.85 -33.56 -13.66
C ASN A 486 -6.08 -33.69 -14.57
N GLY A 487 -6.06 -34.64 -15.51
CA GLY A 487 -7.21 -34.96 -16.37
C GLY A 487 -7.52 -33.92 -17.46
N TRP A 488 -6.49 -33.25 -17.99
CA TRP A 488 -6.61 -32.26 -19.05
C TRP A 488 -7.17 -32.89 -20.34
N THR A 489 -8.27 -32.33 -20.84
CA THR A 489 -9.04 -32.82 -22.01
C THR A 489 -9.47 -31.71 -22.97
N SER A 490 -9.08 -30.45 -22.72
CA SER A 490 -9.29 -29.32 -23.63
C SER A 490 -8.09 -29.10 -24.55
N THR A 491 -8.28 -28.38 -25.65
CA THR A 491 -7.15 -28.00 -26.53
C THR A 491 -6.23 -26.96 -25.89
N ASN A 492 -6.74 -26.12 -24.99
CA ASN A 492 -6.01 -25.00 -24.40
C ASN A 492 -6.23 -24.91 -22.87
N PHE A 493 -5.23 -24.39 -22.16
CA PHE A 493 -5.26 -24.06 -20.73
C PHE A 493 -4.36 -22.83 -20.46
N THR A 494 -4.66 -22.03 -19.44
CA THR A 494 -3.82 -20.90 -19.01
C THR A 494 -3.31 -21.14 -17.59
N HIS A 495 -1.99 -21.14 -17.41
CA HIS A 495 -1.35 -21.17 -16.09
C HIS A 495 -0.80 -19.79 -15.73
N VAL A 496 -0.62 -19.53 -14.43
CA VAL A 496 -0.14 -18.25 -13.87
C VAL A 496 1.01 -18.55 -12.91
N TYR A 497 2.19 -17.99 -13.18
CA TYR A 497 3.39 -18.22 -12.37
C TYR A 497 3.55 -17.14 -11.29
N ALA A 498 3.73 -17.58 -10.04
CA ALA A 498 3.85 -16.69 -8.89
C ALA A 498 5.19 -15.92 -8.81
N SER A 499 6.18 -16.26 -9.64
CA SER A 499 7.49 -15.59 -9.65
C SER A 499 8.24 -15.75 -10.99
N PRO A 500 9.24 -14.89 -11.28
CA PRO A 500 10.22 -15.08 -12.35
C PRO A 500 11.02 -16.38 -12.24
N GLY A 501 11.33 -17.02 -13.38
CA GLY A 501 12.19 -18.22 -13.37
C GLY A 501 12.22 -19.01 -14.68
N THR A 502 13.08 -20.03 -14.73
CA THR A 502 13.02 -21.08 -15.75
C THR A 502 12.20 -22.23 -15.21
N TYR A 503 11.02 -22.47 -15.79
CA TYR A 503 10.10 -23.52 -15.40
C TYR A 503 10.22 -24.71 -16.35
N ASN A 504 10.55 -25.89 -15.81
CA ASN A 504 10.56 -27.13 -16.58
C ASN A 504 9.14 -27.73 -16.58
N VAL A 505 8.37 -27.41 -17.62
CA VAL A 505 6.97 -27.81 -17.74
C VAL A 505 6.88 -29.17 -18.40
N CYS A 506 6.27 -30.13 -17.73
CA CYS A 506 6.16 -31.52 -18.18
C CYS A 506 4.70 -31.94 -18.38
N LEU A 507 4.34 -32.30 -19.61
CA LEU A 507 3.08 -32.94 -19.96
C LEU A 507 3.25 -34.46 -19.93
N ILE A 508 2.39 -35.15 -19.18
CA ILE A 508 2.41 -36.59 -18.92
C ILE A 508 1.10 -37.19 -19.42
N ASP A 509 1.13 -38.18 -20.33
CA ASP A 509 -0.07 -39.01 -20.57
C ASP A 509 -0.16 -40.08 -19.47
N SER A 510 -1.10 -39.90 -18.54
CA SER A 510 -1.28 -40.81 -17.39
C SER A 510 -1.74 -42.23 -17.78
N SER A 511 -2.11 -42.44 -19.04
CA SER A 511 -2.49 -43.75 -19.60
C SER A 511 -1.29 -44.69 -19.81
N CYS A 512 -0.08 -44.14 -19.92
CA CYS A 512 1.09 -44.81 -20.50
C CYS A 512 2.45 -44.23 -20.05
N MET A 513 2.45 -43.16 -19.26
CA MET A 513 3.62 -42.48 -18.69
C MET A 513 4.57 -41.82 -19.70
N ASP A 514 4.15 -41.65 -20.95
CA ASP A 514 4.89 -40.81 -21.89
C ASP A 514 4.92 -39.36 -21.39
N THR A 515 6.10 -38.74 -21.40
CA THR A 515 6.35 -37.46 -20.73
C THR A 515 7.19 -36.55 -21.63
N TYR A 516 6.60 -35.45 -22.07
CA TYR A 516 7.28 -34.39 -22.81
C TYR A 516 7.47 -33.17 -21.91
N CYS A 517 8.74 -32.81 -21.66
CA CYS A 517 9.10 -31.60 -20.93
C CYS A 517 9.74 -30.56 -21.86
N ASP A 518 9.42 -29.28 -21.62
CA ASP A 518 10.12 -28.15 -22.22
C ASP A 518 10.46 -27.09 -21.16
N SER A 519 11.57 -26.38 -21.35
CA SER A 519 12.09 -25.38 -20.41
C SER A 519 11.62 -23.97 -20.78
N ILE A 520 10.55 -23.52 -20.14
CA ILE A 520 9.99 -22.18 -20.35
C ILE A 520 10.76 -21.18 -19.49
N TYR A 521 11.58 -20.36 -20.13
CA TYR A 521 12.21 -19.21 -19.46
C TYR A 521 11.21 -18.05 -19.39
N PHE A 522 10.66 -17.82 -18.21
CA PHE A 522 9.92 -16.62 -17.88
C PHE A 522 10.87 -15.57 -17.29
N ALA A 523 11.29 -14.64 -18.14
CA ALA A 523 12.11 -13.49 -17.75
C ALA A 523 11.29 -12.53 -16.89
N GLY A 524 11.65 -12.39 -15.62
CA GLY A 524 11.02 -11.43 -14.72
C GLY A 524 11.19 -10.00 -15.22
N CYS A 525 10.14 -9.19 -15.11
CA CYS A 525 10.21 -7.81 -15.58
C CYS A 525 11.03 -6.93 -14.64
N THR A 526 12.30 -6.70 -15.00
CA THR A 526 13.10 -5.62 -14.44
C THR A 526 12.87 -4.34 -15.25
N MET A 527 11.77 -3.64 -14.96
CA MET A 527 11.51 -2.28 -15.42
C MET A 527 11.37 -1.36 -14.22
N THR A 528 12.24 -0.36 -14.10
CA THR A 528 12.15 0.68 -13.07
C THR A 528 11.89 2.02 -13.73
N ALA A 529 10.94 2.78 -13.18
CA ALA A 529 10.64 4.14 -13.60
C ALA A 529 10.86 5.11 -12.44
N THR A 530 11.31 6.31 -12.75
CA THR A 530 11.44 7.43 -11.80
C THR A 530 10.89 8.69 -12.45
N ILE A 531 10.14 9.49 -11.70
CA ILE A 531 9.68 10.79 -12.16
C ILE A 531 10.53 11.86 -11.48
N THR A 532 11.03 12.81 -12.27
CA THR A 532 11.72 14.01 -11.80
C THR A 532 10.97 15.24 -12.28
N GLY A 533 10.89 16.28 -11.46
CA GLY A 533 10.00 17.41 -11.74
C GLY A 533 10.28 18.64 -10.89
N ASN A 534 9.49 19.67 -11.13
CA ASN A 534 9.48 20.91 -10.36
C ASN A 534 8.05 21.15 -9.84
N SER A 535 7.94 21.53 -8.57
CA SER A 535 6.69 21.99 -7.96
C SER A 535 6.30 23.38 -8.51
N VAL A 536 5.06 23.82 -8.30
CA VAL A 536 4.58 25.11 -8.85
C VAL A 536 5.28 26.30 -8.21
N SER A 537 5.41 27.41 -8.95
CA SER A 537 6.13 28.60 -8.46
C SER A 537 5.38 29.35 -7.37
N CYS A 538 4.04 29.37 -7.42
CA CYS A 538 3.17 30.11 -6.53
C CYS A 538 1.94 29.29 -6.13
N TYR A 539 1.32 29.68 -5.01
CA TYR A 539 -0.01 29.21 -4.61
C TYR A 539 -1.03 29.55 -5.71
N GLY A 540 -1.88 28.59 -6.08
CA GLY A 540 -2.83 28.69 -7.20
C GLY A 540 -2.22 28.67 -8.61
N ALA A 541 -0.89 28.51 -8.76
CA ALA A 541 -0.26 28.41 -10.08
C ALA A 541 -0.33 26.98 -10.64
N CYS A 542 -0.30 26.87 -11.97
CA CYS A 542 -0.20 25.59 -12.70
C CYS A 542 0.95 25.64 -13.70
N ASP A 543 2.18 25.84 -13.22
CA ASP A 543 3.41 25.89 -14.01
C ASP A 543 4.40 24.75 -13.68
N GLY A 544 3.98 23.79 -12.85
CA GLY A 544 4.75 22.61 -12.48
C GLY A 544 5.10 21.74 -13.68
N SER A 545 6.15 20.93 -13.53
CA SER A 545 6.62 20.03 -14.61
C SER A 545 7.07 18.69 -14.07
N ALA A 546 6.93 17.64 -14.88
CA ALA A 546 7.33 16.27 -14.54
C ALA A 546 7.83 15.54 -15.78
N THR A 547 8.91 14.77 -15.66
CA THR A 547 9.51 13.97 -16.74
C THR A 547 9.84 12.58 -16.22
N VAL A 548 9.46 11.56 -17.01
CA VAL A 548 9.60 10.14 -16.66
C VAL A 548 10.89 9.58 -17.27
N LEU A 549 11.75 9.02 -16.42
CA LEU A 549 12.94 8.28 -16.80
C LEU A 549 12.70 6.78 -16.52
N VAL A 550 12.97 5.93 -17.49
CA VAL A 550 12.77 4.47 -17.40
C VAL A 550 14.11 3.76 -17.63
N THR A 551 14.39 2.74 -16.82
CA THR A 551 15.55 1.85 -16.97
C THR A 551 15.07 0.40 -16.97
N GLY A 552 15.50 -0.37 -17.97
CA GLY A 552 14.95 -1.71 -18.25
C GLY A 552 13.74 -1.67 -19.20
N GLY A 553 13.00 -2.77 -19.26
CA GLY A 553 11.92 -2.97 -20.24
C GLY A 553 12.39 -3.27 -21.67
N THR A 554 11.52 -3.87 -22.48
CA THR A 554 11.75 -4.27 -23.87
C THR A 554 11.23 -3.18 -24.84
N PRO A 555 12.09 -2.52 -25.63
CA PRO A 555 11.64 -1.46 -26.55
C PRO A 555 10.77 -1.99 -27.71
N PRO A 556 9.79 -1.20 -28.21
CA PRO A 556 9.42 0.14 -27.76
C PRO A 556 8.74 0.16 -26.39
N ILE A 557 9.00 1.23 -25.63
CA ILE A 557 8.34 1.53 -24.36
C ILE A 557 7.27 2.59 -24.61
N PHE A 558 6.08 2.34 -24.10
CA PHE A 558 4.89 3.19 -24.20
C PHE A 558 4.64 3.89 -22.86
N PHE A 559 4.06 5.09 -22.91
CA PHE A 559 3.81 5.92 -21.73
C PHE A 559 2.37 6.46 -21.80
N TYR A 560 1.62 6.31 -20.71
CA TYR A 560 0.24 6.75 -20.60
C TYR A 560 0.07 7.63 -19.36
N PRO A 561 -0.39 8.89 -19.49
CA PRO A 561 -0.77 9.59 -20.73
C PRO A 561 0.41 10.13 -21.56
N GLY A 562 1.65 10.04 -21.06
CA GLY A 562 2.86 10.53 -21.76
C GLY A 562 4.13 10.43 -20.90
N SER A 563 5.28 10.80 -21.47
CA SER A 563 6.60 10.71 -20.81
C SER A 563 7.13 12.03 -20.23
N GLY A 564 6.46 13.16 -20.52
CA GLY A 564 6.87 14.48 -20.07
C GLY A 564 5.72 15.49 -20.10
N PHE A 565 5.62 16.28 -19.05
CA PHE A 565 4.49 17.15 -18.73
C PHE A 565 4.97 18.52 -18.25
N ASN A 566 4.23 19.55 -18.63
CA ASN A 566 4.44 20.94 -18.23
C ASN A 566 3.08 21.57 -17.95
N ASN A 567 3.07 22.67 -17.21
CA ASN A 567 1.86 23.38 -16.77
C ASN A 567 0.96 22.50 -15.88
N LEU A 568 1.58 21.73 -14.98
CA LEU A 568 0.88 20.96 -13.96
C LEU A 568 0.48 21.85 -12.79
N CYS A 569 -0.74 21.66 -12.30
CA CYS A 569 -1.24 22.22 -11.05
C CYS A 569 -0.70 21.40 -9.85
N PRO A 570 -0.92 21.84 -8.59
CA PRO A 570 -0.69 21.00 -7.43
C PRO A 570 -1.49 19.69 -7.49
N GLY A 571 -0.89 18.61 -6.99
CA GLY A 571 -1.54 17.29 -6.93
C GLY A 571 -0.60 16.13 -7.29
N THR A 572 -1.11 14.91 -7.12
CA THR A 572 -0.37 13.68 -7.43
C THR A 572 -0.76 13.16 -8.81
N TYR A 573 0.21 13.16 -9.72
CA TYR A 573 0.07 12.66 -11.09
C TYR A 573 0.57 11.23 -11.19
N TYR A 574 -0.10 10.42 -12.01
CA TYR A 574 0.24 9.02 -12.26
C TYR A 574 0.65 8.83 -13.72
N VAL A 575 1.65 7.99 -13.96
CA VAL A 575 2.03 7.53 -15.29
C VAL A 575 2.16 6.02 -15.28
N THR A 576 1.47 5.36 -16.20
CA THR A 576 1.66 3.94 -16.49
C THR A 576 2.61 3.79 -17.69
N ILE A 577 3.71 3.09 -17.47
CA ILE A 577 4.72 2.75 -18.49
C ILE A 577 4.51 1.29 -18.86
N ILE A 578 4.50 0.96 -20.15
CA ILE A 578 4.29 -0.41 -20.66
C ILE A 578 5.37 -0.75 -21.69
N ASP A 579 5.96 -1.94 -21.63
CA ASP A 579 6.95 -2.43 -22.60
C ASP A 579 6.33 -3.25 -23.76
N LEU A 580 7.14 -3.64 -24.75
CA LEU A 580 6.66 -4.42 -25.91
C LEU A 580 6.06 -5.79 -25.53
N ASN A 581 6.51 -6.40 -24.43
CA ASN A 581 6.03 -7.71 -23.97
C ASN A 581 4.76 -7.62 -23.11
N GLY A 582 4.36 -6.40 -22.73
CA GLY A 582 3.20 -6.17 -21.87
C GLY A 582 3.52 -6.23 -20.38
N CYS A 583 4.78 -6.01 -19.98
CA CYS A 583 5.07 -5.61 -18.61
C CYS A 583 4.70 -4.13 -18.42
N ASP A 584 4.05 -3.82 -17.31
CA ASP A 584 3.69 -2.46 -16.93
C ASP A 584 4.14 -2.09 -15.52
N THR A 585 4.39 -0.80 -15.31
CA THR A 585 4.59 -0.21 -13.99
C THR A 585 3.90 1.14 -13.92
N THR A 586 3.25 1.43 -12.80
CA THR A 586 2.66 2.75 -12.53
C THR A 586 3.47 3.47 -11.46
N VAL A 587 3.92 4.67 -11.78
CA VAL A 587 4.66 5.56 -10.87
C VAL A 587 3.90 6.86 -10.68
N SER A 588 3.99 7.42 -9.48
CA SER A 588 3.36 8.70 -9.13
C SER A 588 4.39 9.79 -8.84
N TYR A 589 3.97 11.04 -8.98
CA TYR A 589 4.75 12.22 -8.60
C TYR A 589 3.83 13.33 -8.09
N THR A 590 4.12 13.85 -6.90
CA THR A 590 3.37 14.95 -6.30
C THR A 590 4.00 16.28 -6.67
N ILE A 591 3.26 17.08 -7.44
CA ILE A 591 3.54 18.50 -7.63
C ILE A 591 3.05 19.20 -6.36
N ASN A 592 3.98 19.73 -5.56
CA ASN A 592 3.65 20.41 -4.31
C ASN A 592 3.26 21.86 -4.58
N GLU A 593 2.58 22.47 -3.62
CA GLU A 593 2.22 23.89 -3.61
C GLU A 593 2.96 24.62 -2.49
N PRO A 594 3.49 25.84 -2.71
CA PRO A 594 3.98 26.68 -1.63
C PRO A 594 2.81 27.26 -0.82
N VAL A 595 3.03 27.51 0.48
CA VAL A 595 2.04 28.16 1.36
C VAL A 595 1.63 29.51 0.77
N GLU A 596 0.33 29.84 0.80
CA GLU A 596 -0.20 31.11 0.30
C GLU A 596 0.55 32.33 0.86
N LEU A 597 1.02 33.21 -0.04
CA LEU A 597 1.62 34.48 0.36
C LEU A 597 0.51 35.43 0.82
N THR A 598 0.52 35.74 2.10
CA THR A 598 -0.40 36.69 2.75
C THR A 598 0.38 37.90 3.24
N VAL A 599 -0.28 39.06 3.27
CA VAL A 599 0.25 40.29 3.87
C VAL A 599 -0.83 40.93 4.72
N THR A 600 -0.43 41.42 5.90
CA THR A 600 -1.28 42.20 6.79
C THR A 600 -0.59 43.51 7.15
N THR A 601 -1.33 44.60 7.16
CA THR A 601 -0.82 45.93 7.51
C THR A 601 -1.28 46.41 8.88
N SER A 602 -0.51 47.33 9.45
CA SER A 602 -0.80 48.02 10.70
C SER A 602 -0.26 49.45 10.62
N THR A 603 -0.98 50.42 11.19
CA THR A 603 -0.59 51.83 11.11
C THR A 603 -0.38 52.47 12.48
N THR A 604 0.49 53.48 12.51
CA THR A 604 0.53 54.49 13.57
C THR A 604 0.06 55.80 12.96
N GLY A 605 -0.95 56.42 13.58
CA GLY A 605 -1.51 57.68 13.12
C GLY A 605 -0.52 58.84 13.12
N SER A 606 -0.79 59.84 12.28
CA SER A 606 -0.07 61.11 12.27
C SER A 606 -0.39 61.95 13.52
N SER A 607 0.49 62.89 13.88
CA SER A 607 0.28 63.78 15.02
C SER A 607 -0.54 65.04 14.70
N CYS A 608 -0.86 65.28 13.42
CA CYS A 608 -1.82 66.28 12.99
C CYS A 608 -2.32 66.01 11.55
N SER A 609 -3.47 66.58 11.20
CA SER A 609 -4.17 66.52 9.90
C SER A 609 -3.38 67.02 8.67
N THR A 610 -2.18 67.55 8.86
CA THR A 610 -1.23 67.92 7.78
C THR A 610 0.19 67.39 8.01
N CYS A 611 0.38 66.56 9.04
CA CYS A 611 1.67 66.04 9.45
C CYS A 611 2.01 64.77 8.67
N ALA A 612 3.10 64.82 7.91
CA ALA A 612 3.69 63.68 7.22
C ALA A 612 4.60 62.90 8.19
N ASP A 613 4.02 62.34 9.26
CA ASP A 613 4.73 61.62 10.32
C ASP A 613 4.11 60.26 10.70
N GLY A 614 2.92 59.94 10.18
CA GLY A 614 2.32 58.62 10.30
C GLY A 614 3.13 57.52 9.58
N THR A 615 2.91 56.27 9.98
CA THR A 615 3.64 55.10 9.47
C THR A 615 2.71 53.91 9.22
N ALA A 616 3.11 53.04 8.28
CA ALA A 616 2.45 51.78 7.99
C ALA A 616 3.48 50.65 7.95
N THR A 617 3.24 49.56 8.66
CA THR A 617 4.09 48.36 8.66
C THR A 617 3.33 47.17 8.10
N ALA A 618 3.90 46.55 7.07
CA ALA A 618 3.43 45.33 6.44
C ALA A 618 4.16 44.11 7.02
N THR A 619 3.40 43.09 7.40
CA THR A 619 3.89 41.78 7.84
C THR A 619 3.48 40.75 6.81
N ALA A 620 4.45 40.15 6.13
CA ALA A 620 4.24 39.07 5.16
C ALA A 620 4.41 37.69 5.80
N SER A 621 3.60 36.73 5.37
CA SER A 621 3.61 35.34 5.84
C SER A 621 3.29 34.39 4.68
N GLY A 622 3.85 33.18 4.68
CA GLY A 622 3.78 32.27 3.53
C GLY A 622 4.59 32.77 2.31
N GLY A 623 4.45 32.11 1.17
CA GLY A 623 5.34 32.25 0.03
C GLY A 623 6.79 31.83 0.31
N THR A 624 7.70 32.20 -0.58
CA THR A 624 9.13 31.89 -0.50
C THR A 624 9.95 33.15 -0.17
N GLY A 625 10.48 33.25 1.05
CA GLY A 625 11.37 34.35 1.43
C GLY A 625 12.74 34.27 0.72
N PRO A 626 13.42 35.42 0.49
CA PRO A 626 13.13 36.75 1.02
C PRO A 626 12.07 37.55 0.25
N TYR A 627 11.26 38.30 0.99
CA TYR A 627 10.25 39.20 0.42
C TYR A 627 10.83 40.57 0.05
N THR A 628 10.28 41.16 -1.00
CA THR A 628 10.45 42.56 -1.39
C THR A 628 9.13 43.31 -1.22
N TYR A 629 9.20 44.60 -0.93
CA TYR A 629 8.04 45.45 -0.68
C TYR A 629 8.04 46.62 -1.68
N SER A 630 6.85 47.06 -2.09
CA SER A 630 6.65 48.23 -2.93
C SER A 630 5.39 48.96 -2.49
N TRP A 631 5.56 50.10 -1.82
CA TRP A 631 4.46 50.97 -1.43
C TRP A 631 4.14 52.00 -2.51
N ASN A 632 2.85 52.31 -2.72
CA ASN A 632 2.36 53.27 -3.72
C ASN A 632 2.70 54.76 -3.42
N THR A 633 3.72 55.03 -2.59
CA THR A 633 4.16 56.37 -2.20
C THR A 633 4.96 57.08 -3.31
N ALA A 634 5.16 58.40 -3.17
CA ALA A 634 5.99 59.19 -4.07
C ALA A 634 7.13 59.89 -3.29
N PRO A 635 8.39 59.42 -3.38
CA PRO A 635 8.87 58.25 -4.12
C PRO A 635 8.39 56.91 -3.51
N VAL A 636 8.46 55.84 -4.30
CA VAL A 636 8.13 54.47 -3.86
C VAL A 636 9.06 54.05 -2.72
N GLN A 637 8.48 53.65 -1.59
CA GLN A 637 9.21 53.06 -0.48
C GLN A 637 9.25 51.54 -0.64
N THR A 638 10.39 50.92 -0.33
CA THR A 638 10.64 49.47 -0.55
C THR A 638 11.01 48.69 0.71
N GLY A 639 10.86 49.31 1.89
CA GLY A 639 10.94 48.62 3.18
C GLY A 639 9.60 48.02 3.60
N ASN A 640 9.63 47.10 4.57
CA ASN A 640 8.42 46.56 5.18
C ASN A 640 7.62 47.60 5.99
N THR A 641 8.28 48.70 6.41
CA THR A 641 7.62 49.88 6.99
C THR A 641 7.75 51.07 6.04
N ALA A 642 6.61 51.66 5.64
CA ALA A 642 6.54 52.96 5.02
C ALA A 642 6.37 54.07 6.08
N THR A 643 7.04 55.19 5.86
CA THR A 643 7.10 56.32 6.80
C THR A 643 6.84 57.64 6.09
N GLY A 644 6.55 58.70 6.85
CA GLY A 644 6.24 60.02 6.29
C GLY A 644 4.88 60.06 5.58
N LEU A 645 3.93 59.26 6.06
CA LEU A 645 2.61 59.13 5.47
C LEU A 645 1.72 60.29 5.93
N LEU A 646 0.82 60.74 5.06
CA LEU A 646 -0.10 61.85 5.31
C LEU A 646 -1.50 61.31 5.64
N PRO A 647 -2.21 61.89 6.61
CA PRO A 647 -3.58 61.51 6.93
C PRO A 647 -4.54 62.14 5.93
N ASN A 648 -4.98 61.39 4.92
CA ASN A 648 -5.78 61.92 3.83
C ASN A 648 -6.69 60.86 3.16
N TYR A 649 -7.99 61.15 3.14
CA TYR A 649 -9.04 60.38 2.47
C TYR A 649 -8.79 60.07 0.99
N LEU A 650 -7.97 60.88 0.31
CA LEU A 650 -7.60 60.69 -1.11
C LEU A 650 -6.31 59.87 -1.32
N ALA A 651 -5.70 59.33 -0.25
CA ALA A 651 -4.40 58.65 -0.29
C ALA A 651 -4.38 57.34 0.52
N ILE A 652 -5.16 56.35 0.09
CA ILE A 652 -5.02 54.97 0.57
C ILE A 652 -3.65 54.40 0.19
N TYR A 653 -2.94 53.85 1.16
CA TYR A 653 -1.59 53.31 0.95
C TYR A 653 -1.66 51.81 0.66
N GLN A 654 -1.32 51.43 -0.56
CA GLN A 654 -1.15 50.02 -0.95
C GLN A 654 0.29 49.59 -0.68
N VAL A 655 0.47 48.43 -0.07
CA VAL A 655 1.70 47.65 -0.17
C VAL A 655 1.50 46.51 -1.16
N ILE A 656 2.43 46.35 -2.09
CA ILE A 656 2.60 45.10 -2.84
C ILE A 656 3.83 44.40 -2.26
N VAL A 657 3.65 43.17 -1.83
CA VAL A 657 4.73 42.27 -1.42
C VAL A 657 4.98 41.29 -2.55
N THR A 658 6.25 41.13 -2.94
CA THR A 658 6.66 40.11 -3.93
C THR A 658 7.70 39.20 -3.28
N ASP A 659 7.47 37.90 -3.32
CA ASP A 659 8.38 36.89 -2.78
C ASP A 659 9.57 36.60 -3.72
N SER A 660 10.44 35.65 -3.38
CA SER A 660 11.62 35.33 -4.20
C SER A 660 11.33 34.51 -5.46
N MET A 661 10.12 33.93 -5.58
CA MET A 661 9.65 33.22 -6.77
C MET A 661 8.91 34.15 -7.76
N GLY A 662 8.47 35.32 -7.28
CA GLY A 662 7.74 36.32 -8.06
C GLY A 662 6.25 36.39 -7.72
N CYS A 663 5.79 35.64 -6.72
CA CYS A 663 4.42 35.62 -6.25
C CYS A 663 4.08 36.95 -5.56
N THR A 664 2.90 37.51 -5.83
CA THR A 664 2.51 38.83 -5.31
C THR A 664 1.26 38.78 -4.44
N ALA A 665 1.33 39.42 -3.29
CA ALA A 665 0.18 39.72 -2.43
C ALA A 665 0.11 41.23 -2.16
N SER A 666 -1.07 41.78 -1.90
CA SER A 666 -1.21 43.21 -1.60
C SER A 666 -2.28 43.50 -0.56
N ASP A 667 -2.00 44.49 0.29
CA ASP A 667 -2.93 44.99 1.31
C ASP A 667 -3.03 46.53 1.22
N TRP A 668 -4.13 47.09 1.72
CA TRP A 668 -4.50 48.50 1.63
C TRP A 668 -4.74 49.08 3.01
N VAL A 669 -4.16 50.24 3.31
CA VAL A 669 -4.25 50.83 4.66
C VAL A 669 -4.45 52.34 4.66
N GLU A 670 -5.25 52.83 5.60
CA GLU A 670 -5.46 54.25 5.90
C GLU A 670 -4.64 54.65 7.14
N VAL A 671 -4.14 55.90 7.14
CA VAL A 671 -3.40 56.52 8.24
C VAL A 671 -4.22 57.70 8.74
N CYS A 672 -4.54 57.74 10.03
CA CYS A 672 -5.43 58.75 10.62
C CYS A 672 -4.72 59.74 11.56
N ASP A 673 -5.35 60.88 11.86
CA ASP A 673 -4.98 61.75 12.99
C ASP A 673 -5.54 61.16 14.31
N SER A 674 -5.02 61.58 15.45
CA SER A 674 -5.19 60.95 16.77
C SER A 674 -5.85 61.84 17.84
N SER A 675 -6.61 62.87 17.43
CA SER A 675 -6.86 64.06 18.27
C SER A 675 -8.33 64.51 18.47
N TYR A 676 -9.35 63.66 18.25
CA TYR A 676 -10.79 64.03 18.31
C TYR A 676 -11.63 63.22 19.33
N ASN A 677 -12.73 63.82 19.85
CA ASN A 677 -13.74 63.22 20.76
C ASN A 677 -15.02 64.10 20.79
N LEU A 678 -16.21 63.57 20.49
CA LEU A 678 -17.49 64.31 20.47
C LEU A 678 -18.52 63.81 21.49
N SER A 679 -19.46 64.69 21.91
CA SER A 679 -20.62 64.32 22.77
C SER A 679 -21.73 65.39 22.78
N PHE A 680 -22.98 64.97 23.05
CA PHE A 680 -24.11 65.85 23.38
C PHE A 680 -25.03 65.22 24.45
N SER A 681 -26.04 65.97 24.90
CA SER A 681 -27.11 65.49 25.80
C SER A 681 -28.48 66.11 25.44
N TYR A 682 -29.60 65.49 25.83
CA TYR A 682 -30.95 65.98 25.49
C TYR A 682 -32.02 65.78 26.58
N VAL A 683 -33.15 66.49 26.47
CA VAL A 683 -34.35 66.36 27.34
C VAL A 683 -35.64 66.58 26.53
N VAL A 684 -36.62 65.67 26.64
CA VAL A 684 -37.93 65.76 25.96
C VAL A 684 -38.94 66.59 26.77
N TYR A 685 -39.74 67.43 26.09
CA TYR A 685 -40.78 68.27 26.68
C TYR A 685 -42.08 68.23 25.86
N GLY A 686 -43.17 67.72 26.45
CA GLY A 686 -44.48 67.67 25.82
C GLY A 686 -44.71 66.37 25.04
N GLN A 687 -45.33 66.46 23.86
CA GLN A 687 -45.59 65.31 22.98
C GLN A 687 -44.70 65.31 21.72
N ASP A 688 -44.20 66.48 21.32
CA ASP A 688 -43.56 66.76 20.02
C ASP A 688 -42.20 67.49 20.10
N SER A 689 -41.77 68.02 21.26
CA SER A 689 -40.58 68.88 21.36
C SER A 689 -39.45 68.31 22.24
N VAL A 690 -38.21 68.59 21.86
CA VAL A 690 -36.98 68.12 22.53
C VAL A 690 -35.93 69.23 22.56
N VAL A 691 -35.20 69.32 23.67
CA VAL A 691 -34.07 70.25 23.85
C VAL A 691 -32.76 69.47 23.83
N PHE A 692 -31.85 69.82 22.93
CA PHE A 692 -30.51 69.24 22.75
C PHE A 692 -29.43 70.22 23.20
N THR A 693 -28.33 69.74 23.80
CA THR A 693 -27.20 70.57 24.24
C THR A 693 -25.87 69.93 23.87
N ASN A 694 -25.05 70.62 23.07
CA ASN A 694 -23.69 70.19 22.72
C ASN A 694 -22.76 70.32 23.94
N THR A 695 -22.03 69.26 24.26
CA THR A 695 -21.11 69.18 25.41
C THR A 695 -19.63 69.11 25.01
N SER A 696 -19.31 69.16 23.72
CA SER A 696 -17.91 69.29 23.23
C SER A 696 -17.28 70.63 23.66
N THR A 697 -15.98 70.59 23.96
CA THR A 697 -15.24 71.71 24.55
C THR A 697 -14.61 72.69 23.55
N THR A 698 -14.55 72.35 22.27
CA THR A 698 -13.75 73.09 21.27
C THR A 698 -14.47 73.42 19.96
N ASP A 699 -15.40 72.58 19.49
CA ASP A 699 -15.77 72.57 18.06
C ASP A 699 -17.24 72.92 17.76
N ASN A 700 -17.51 73.27 16.48
CA ASN A 700 -18.81 73.70 15.97
C ASN A 700 -19.42 72.59 15.08
N GLY A 701 -20.37 71.83 15.62
CA GLY A 701 -21.01 70.71 14.89
C GLY A 701 -22.38 71.06 14.29
N LEU A 702 -22.81 70.32 13.29
CA LEU A 702 -24.23 70.20 12.96
C LEU A 702 -24.83 69.10 13.83
N ILE A 703 -25.93 69.39 14.53
CA ILE A 703 -26.79 68.32 15.06
C ILE A 703 -27.89 68.05 14.03
N PHE A 704 -27.98 66.81 13.58
CA PHE A 704 -29.09 66.27 12.82
C PHE A 704 -30.07 65.67 13.83
N PHE A 705 -31.36 65.97 13.71
CA PHE A 705 -32.36 65.53 14.70
C PHE A 705 -32.96 64.15 14.40
N GLY A 706 -32.57 63.50 13.30
CA GLY A 706 -33.07 62.20 12.85
C GLY A 706 -34.35 62.25 12.01
N ASP A 707 -35.01 63.41 11.91
CA ASP A 707 -36.20 63.65 11.07
C ASP A 707 -35.87 64.31 9.72
N GLY A 708 -34.58 64.37 9.36
CA GLY A 708 -34.06 65.08 8.20
C GLY A 708 -33.78 66.57 8.42
N ASN A 709 -34.21 67.16 9.55
CA ASN A 709 -33.81 68.52 9.93
C ASN A 709 -32.46 68.51 10.66
N TYR A 710 -31.74 69.63 10.55
CA TYR A 710 -30.49 69.86 11.25
C TYR A 710 -30.36 71.33 11.69
N GLN A 711 -29.55 71.59 12.71
CA GLN A 711 -29.08 72.94 13.04
C GLN A 711 -27.59 72.95 13.40
N ASN A 712 -26.94 74.10 13.18
CA ASN A 712 -25.54 74.31 13.53
C ASN A 712 -25.44 74.73 15.01
N VAL A 713 -24.65 73.99 15.78
CA VAL A 713 -24.46 74.15 17.23
C VAL A 713 -23.04 74.65 17.49
N GLY A 714 -22.93 75.95 17.77
CA GLY A 714 -21.65 76.56 18.14
C GLY A 714 -21.07 75.97 19.42
N SER A 715 -19.74 75.98 19.49
CA SER A 715 -18.94 75.65 20.67
C SER A 715 -19.40 76.42 21.92
N GLN A 716 -19.30 75.76 23.07
CA GLN A 716 -19.78 76.19 24.41
C GLN A 716 -21.31 76.12 24.63
N ALA A 717 -21.80 74.91 24.95
CA ALA A 717 -23.01 74.69 25.76
C ALA A 717 -24.30 75.40 25.30
N ILE A 718 -24.49 75.56 23.99
CA ILE A 718 -25.74 76.07 23.41
C ILE A 718 -26.79 74.96 23.45
N SER A 719 -27.96 75.26 24.03
CA SER A 719 -29.14 74.40 23.97
C SER A 719 -30.07 74.83 22.83
N ILE A 720 -30.42 73.89 21.93
CA ILE A 720 -31.36 74.08 20.82
C ILE A 720 -32.66 73.32 21.12
N THR A 721 -33.80 73.95 20.87
CA THR A 721 -35.12 73.29 20.93
C THR A 721 -35.56 72.91 19.53
N HIS A 722 -35.85 71.63 19.29
CA HIS A 722 -36.47 71.13 18.06
C HIS A 722 -37.92 70.72 18.33
N VAL A 723 -38.73 70.69 17.27
CA VAL A 723 -40.11 70.18 17.30
C VAL A 723 -40.28 69.22 16.13
N TYR A 724 -40.53 67.97 16.45
CA TYR A 724 -40.69 66.88 15.49
C TYR A 724 -42.10 66.97 14.88
N ALA A 725 -42.18 67.20 13.57
CA ALA A 725 -43.45 67.35 12.87
C ALA A 725 -44.24 66.02 12.74
N THR A 726 -43.58 64.89 13.03
CA THR A 726 -44.15 63.55 13.03
C THR A 726 -43.74 62.77 14.29
N PRO A 727 -44.30 61.57 14.51
CA PRO A 727 -44.08 60.80 15.73
C PRO A 727 -43.33 59.49 15.49
N GLY A 728 -42.28 59.23 16.25
CA GLY A 728 -41.48 58.02 16.14
C GLY A 728 -40.25 58.04 17.05
N THR A 729 -39.37 57.06 16.85
CA THR A 729 -37.98 57.14 17.33
C THR A 729 -37.13 57.80 16.24
N TYR A 730 -36.32 58.78 16.62
CA TYR A 730 -35.42 59.51 15.75
C TYR A 730 -34.00 59.39 16.30
N GLU A 731 -33.04 59.09 15.43
CA GLU A 731 -31.63 59.02 15.79
C GLU A 731 -31.01 60.41 15.62
N ALA A 732 -30.74 61.08 16.74
CA ALA A 732 -30.16 62.41 16.75
C ALA A 732 -28.64 62.32 16.81
N CYS A 733 -27.97 62.95 15.85
CA CYS A 733 -26.54 62.78 15.60
C CYS A 733 -25.82 64.14 15.58
N LEU A 734 -24.86 64.34 16.49
CA LEU A 734 -23.94 65.46 16.42
C LEU A 734 -22.76 65.10 15.52
N VAL A 735 -22.49 65.95 14.54
CA VAL A 735 -21.52 65.73 13.47
C VAL A 735 -20.60 66.95 13.39
N ASP A 736 -19.29 66.78 13.45
CA ASP A 736 -18.39 67.91 13.17
C ASP A 736 -18.52 68.34 11.68
N THR A 737 -18.44 69.64 11.44
CA THR A 737 -18.50 70.23 10.09
C THR A 737 -17.26 71.07 9.74
N MET A 738 -16.22 71.00 10.58
CA MET A 738 -14.96 71.72 10.41
C MET A 738 -13.70 70.83 10.38
N SER A 739 -13.79 69.53 10.73
CA SER A 739 -12.69 68.58 10.49
C SER A 739 -12.53 68.23 9.01
N SER A 740 -11.29 67.96 8.58
CA SER A 740 -10.94 67.62 7.20
C SER A 740 -9.90 66.50 7.13
N SER A 741 -10.05 65.49 7.98
CA SER A 741 -9.05 64.44 8.22
C SER A 741 -9.70 63.08 8.49
N CYS A 742 -9.58 62.19 7.50
CA CYS A 742 -9.87 60.74 7.52
C CYS A 742 -11.35 60.31 7.59
N SER A 743 -11.63 59.10 7.10
CA SER A 743 -13.01 58.63 6.79
C SER A 743 -13.81 58.05 7.95
N GLY A 744 -13.49 58.43 9.19
CA GLY A 744 -14.53 58.53 10.21
C GLY A 744 -15.24 59.86 9.99
N GLN A 745 -16.47 59.86 9.47
CA GLN A 745 -17.31 61.04 9.71
C GLN A 745 -17.56 61.05 11.22
N ASP A 746 -16.94 61.97 11.95
CA ASP A 746 -17.03 62.02 13.41
C ASP A 746 -18.47 62.37 13.81
N ILE A 747 -19.23 61.31 14.06
CA ILE A 747 -20.65 61.31 14.37
C ILE A 747 -20.84 60.65 15.73
N TYR A 748 -21.44 61.38 16.67
CA TYR A 748 -21.99 60.81 17.89
C TYR A 748 -23.52 60.83 17.81
N CYS A 749 -24.15 59.65 17.71
CA CYS A 749 -25.60 59.48 17.66
C CYS A 749 -26.19 58.98 18.99
N ASP A 750 -27.43 59.38 19.28
CA ASP A 750 -28.27 58.84 20.37
C ASP A 750 -29.76 58.87 19.95
N SER A 751 -30.59 57.97 20.49
CA SER A 751 -31.98 57.76 20.08
C SER A 751 -33.00 58.53 20.94
N VAL A 752 -34.00 59.14 20.31
CA VAL A 752 -34.97 60.09 20.89
C VAL A 752 -36.41 59.71 20.48
N TYR A 753 -37.45 59.88 21.31
CA TYR A 753 -38.79 59.31 21.06
C TYR A 753 -40.01 60.26 21.27
N ILE A 754 -41.01 60.20 20.37
CA ILE A 754 -42.09 61.21 20.14
C ILE A 754 -43.46 60.59 19.69
N ALA A 755 -44.61 61.25 19.93
CA ALA A 755 -46.00 60.77 19.58
C ALA A 755 -47.00 61.94 19.32
N VAL A 756 -48.09 61.97 18.49
CA VAL A 756 -48.82 61.11 17.51
C VAL A 756 -49.91 62.03 16.84
N CYS A 757 -50.39 61.99 15.57
CA CYS A 757 -50.05 61.40 14.25
C CYS A 757 -50.98 62.04 13.13
N ILE A 758 -50.75 61.83 11.82
CA ILE A 758 -51.58 62.34 10.67
C ILE A 758 -51.62 61.29 9.51
N SER A 759 -52.69 61.23 8.68
CA SER A 759 -52.85 60.25 7.58
C SER A 759 -52.80 60.78 6.13
N THR A 760 -52.34 59.94 5.20
CA THR A 760 -52.16 60.22 3.75
C THR A 760 -52.33 58.97 2.86
N THR A 761 -52.21 59.10 1.53
CA THR A 761 -52.24 57.97 0.57
C THR A 761 -51.17 58.08 -0.52
N GLY A 762 -50.76 56.95 -1.12
CA GLY A 762 -49.72 56.90 -2.17
C GLY A 762 -49.54 55.52 -2.81
N THR A 763 -48.64 55.40 -3.79
CA THR A 763 -48.33 54.15 -4.50
C THR A 763 -46.84 53.81 -4.38
N ALA A 764 -46.51 52.54 -4.12
CA ALA A 764 -45.15 52.01 -4.08
C ALA A 764 -44.93 51.06 -5.27
N VAL A 765 -44.03 51.43 -6.19
CA VAL A 765 -43.61 50.58 -7.32
C VAL A 765 -42.40 49.76 -6.89
N GLN A 766 -42.40 48.45 -7.14
CA GLN A 766 -41.29 47.55 -6.79
C GLN A 766 -41.07 46.47 -7.85
N THR A 767 -39.83 46.00 -7.98
CA THR A 767 -39.49 44.78 -8.70
C THR A 767 -38.66 43.89 -7.78
N ALA A 768 -38.98 42.60 -7.71
CA ALA A 768 -38.28 41.63 -6.89
C ALA A 768 -38.25 40.25 -7.56
N CYS A 769 -37.40 39.37 -7.05
CA CYS A 769 -37.26 37.99 -7.46
C CYS A 769 -38.09 37.10 -6.53
N ASP A 770 -38.90 36.22 -7.11
CA ASP A 770 -39.56 35.03 -6.53
C ASP A 770 -40.60 35.30 -5.43
N SER A 771 -40.30 36.12 -4.42
CA SER A 771 -41.29 36.66 -3.50
C SER A 771 -40.94 38.05 -2.96
N TYR A 772 -41.97 38.84 -2.66
CA TYR A 772 -41.85 40.13 -1.99
C TYR A 772 -42.86 40.25 -0.85
N THR A 773 -42.39 40.23 0.39
CA THR A 773 -43.23 40.52 1.55
C THR A 773 -43.43 42.03 1.68
N TRP A 774 -44.66 42.49 1.50
CA TRP A 774 -44.99 43.91 1.55
C TRP A 774 -45.46 44.34 2.95
N ILE A 775 -45.72 45.64 3.11
CA ILE A 775 -46.02 46.28 4.41
C ILE A 775 -47.34 45.82 5.04
N ASP A 776 -48.17 45.08 4.31
CA ASP A 776 -49.38 44.43 4.81
C ASP A 776 -49.12 43.08 5.50
N GLY A 777 -47.89 42.59 5.44
CA GLY A 777 -47.49 41.28 5.95
C GLY A 777 -47.82 40.12 5.01
N ASN A 778 -48.31 40.38 3.79
CA ASN A 778 -48.50 39.35 2.78
C ASN A 778 -47.23 39.20 1.93
N THR A 779 -46.82 37.94 1.73
CA THR A 779 -45.74 37.57 0.82
C THR A 779 -46.30 37.37 -0.58
N TYR A 780 -45.98 38.28 -1.49
CA TYR A 780 -46.40 38.25 -2.88
C TYR A 780 -45.41 37.44 -3.72
N THR A 781 -45.80 36.22 -4.10
CA THR A 781 -45.04 35.34 -5.02
C THR A 781 -45.40 35.55 -6.51
N THR A 782 -46.20 36.58 -6.81
CA THR A 782 -46.59 36.96 -8.18
C THR A 782 -46.80 38.47 -8.25
N SER A 783 -46.58 39.04 -9.45
CA SER A 783 -46.77 40.46 -9.75
C SER A 783 -48.18 40.95 -9.37
N ASN A 784 -48.27 42.07 -8.65
CA ASN A 784 -49.53 42.60 -8.16
C ASN A 784 -49.56 44.14 -8.13
N ASN A 785 -50.49 44.73 -8.88
CA ASN A 785 -50.71 46.17 -8.97
C ASN A 785 -52.07 46.63 -8.42
N THR A 786 -52.63 45.85 -7.49
CA THR A 786 -53.96 46.07 -6.89
C THR A 786 -53.99 45.93 -5.37
N ALA A 787 -52.96 45.35 -4.76
CA ALA A 787 -52.83 45.25 -3.32
C ALA A 787 -52.81 46.65 -2.68
N THR A 788 -53.54 46.80 -1.58
CA THR A 788 -53.61 48.05 -0.80
C THR A 788 -53.50 47.74 0.68
N TYR A 789 -52.75 48.56 1.41
CA TYR A 789 -52.64 48.43 2.86
C TYR A 789 -53.12 49.68 3.57
N THR A 790 -53.99 49.47 4.55
CA THR A 790 -54.50 50.50 5.45
C THR A 790 -53.72 50.45 6.75
N LEU A 791 -52.77 51.37 6.91
CA LEU A 791 -51.98 51.57 8.13
C LEU A 791 -52.91 52.17 9.21
N ALA A 792 -53.51 51.28 10.00
CA ALA A 792 -54.52 51.64 11.00
C ALA A 792 -53.90 52.26 12.26
N ASN A 793 -54.48 53.38 12.71
CA ASN A 793 -53.98 54.17 13.83
C ASN A 793 -54.98 54.15 14.99
N SER A 794 -54.50 53.87 16.22
CA SER A 794 -55.37 53.74 17.41
C SER A 794 -56.00 55.05 17.91
N ALA A 795 -55.70 56.20 17.29
CA ALA A 795 -56.37 57.48 17.47
C ALA A 795 -57.30 57.86 16.28
N GLY A 796 -57.45 57.01 15.27
CA GLY A 796 -58.49 57.13 14.23
C GLY A 796 -58.11 57.97 13.00
N CYS A 797 -56.85 57.89 12.55
CA CYS A 797 -56.39 58.53 11.30
C CYS A 797 -55.56 57.53 10.48
N ASP A 798 -56.22 56.81 9.57
CA ASP A 798 -55.64 55.68 8.85
C ASP A 798 -55.13 56.09 7.46
N SER A 799 -53.95 55.61 7.07
CA SER A 799 -53.30 55.89 5.77
C SER A 799 -53.43 54.70 4.81
N VAL A 800 -53.61 54.94 3.51
CA VAL A 800 -53.77 53.85 2.51
C VAL A 800 -52.70 53.93 1.43
N VAL A 801 -51.86 52.89 1.34
CA VAL A 801 -50.85 52.73 0.28
C VAL A 801 -51.31 51.67 -0.73
N THR A 802 -50.96 51.82 -2.00
CA THR A 802 -51.16 50.83 -3.07
C THR A 802 -49.81 50.27 -3.54
N LEU A 803 -49.75 48.98 -3.87
CA LEU A 803 -48.58 48.33 -4.45
C LEU A 803 -48.67 48.28 -5.98
N ASP A 804 -47.54 48.42 -6.67
CA ASP A 804 -47.34 48.13 -8.10
C ASP A 804 -46.07 47.28 -8.24
N LEU A 805 -46.23 45.98 -7.98
CA LEU A 805 -45.15 44.99 -7.88
C LEU A 805 -45.01 44.17 -9.15
N THR A 806 -43.79 44.03 -9.65
CA THR A 806 -43.39 42.96 -10.58
C THR A 806 -42.57 41.92 -9.83
N ILE A 807 -43.05 40.67 -9.80
CA ILE A 807 -42.23 39.51 -9.45
C ILE A 807 -41.72 38.88 -10.75
N ASN A 808 -40.40 38.82 -10.87
CA ASN A 808 -39.77 37.88 -11.79
C ASN A 808 -39.59 36.56 -11.03
N ILE A 809 -39.97 35.43 -11.64
CA ILE A 809 -39.71 34.10 -11.07
C ILE A 809 -38.52 33.51 -11.84
N VAL A 810 -37.56 32.93 -11.13
CA VAL A 810 -36.50 32.08 -11.69
C VAL A 810 -36.82 30.63 -11.31
N GLU A 811 -36.91 29.73 -12.29
CA GLU A 811 -37.07 28.30 -12.01
C GLU A 811 -35.67 27.69 -11.76
N ASP A 812 -35.20 27.79 -10.52
CA ASP A 812 -33.91 27.31 -10.02
C ASP A 812 -33.76 25.77 -10.06
N GLY A 813 -34.88 25.05 -10.17
CA GLY A 813 -34.98 23.60 -9.99
C GLY A 813 -33.95 22.76 -10.76
N ILE A 814 -33.46 21.71 -10.10
CA ILE A 814 -32.65 20.66 -10.72
C ILE A 814 -33.45 19.36 -10.81
N THR A 815 -33.64 18.83 -12.02
CA THR A 815 -33.98 17.42 -12.22
C THR A 815 -32.73 16.56 -12.05
N ASN A 816 -32.71 15.72 -11.01
CA ASN A 816 -31.63 14.76 -10.75
C ASN A 816 -31.82 13.45 -11.55
N ASN A 817 -31.07 13.32 -12.65
CA ASN A 817 -30.99 12.15 -13.53
C ASN A 817 -29.63 11.45 -13.37
N SER A 818 -29.22 11.17 -12.13
CA SER A 818 -27.88 10.67 -11.76
C SER A 818 -27.28 9.68 -12.77
N PRO A 819 -26.05 9.94 -13.30
CA PRO A 819 -25.07 10.93 -12.85
C PRO A 819 -25.26 12.36 -13.36
N THR A 820 -26.29 12.63 -14.19
CA THR A 820 -26.51 13.95 -14.80
C THR A 820 -27.54 14.77 -14.03
N LEU A 821 -27.22 16.01 -13.74
CA LEU A 821 -28.14 17.03 -13.24
C LEU A 821 -28.55 17.95 -14.39
N THR A 822 -29.83 18.32 -14.45
CA THR A 822 -30.40 19.24 -15.45
C THR A 822 -31.05 20.41 -14.73
N ALA A 823 -30.66 21.63 -15.06
CA ALA A 823 -31.35 22.84 -14.63
C ALA A 823 -32.66 22.99 -15.42
N ASP A 824 -33.79 23.16 -14.73
CA ASP A 824 -35.11 23.06 -15.32
C ASP A 824 -35.53 24.33 -16.08
N ALA A 825 -35.06 25.53 -15.65
CA ALA A 825 -35.26 26.77 -16.40
C ALA A 825 -34.73 26.69 -17.83
N SER A 826 -35.53 27.17 -18.78
CA SER A 826 -35.16 27.25 -20.19
C SER A 826 -34.78 28.67 -20.61
N GLY A 827 -33.58 28.81 -21.17
CA GLY A 827 -33.08 30.09 -21.71
C GLY A 827 -32.55 31.06 -20.65
N ALA A 828 -32.04 30.56 -19.54
CA ALA A 828 -31.24 31.30 -18.56
C ALA A 828 -29.74 31.18 -18.86
N SER A 829 -28.90 31.89 -18.10
CA SER A 829 -27.49 31.51 -17.90
C SER A 829 -27.35 30.63 -16.67
N TYR A 830 -26.42 29.67 -16.71
CA TYR A 830 -26.19 28.69 -15.65
C TYR A 830 -24.71 28.72 -15.22
N GLN A 831 -24.44 28.46 -13.94
CA GLN A 831 -23.11 28.17 -13.43
C GLN A 831 -23.24 27.09 -12.35
N TRP A 832 -22.65 25.92 -12.57
CA TRP A 832 -22.72 24.81 -11.61
C TRP A 832 -21.73 25.03 -10.45
N LEU A 833 -22.14 24.62 -9.25
CA LEU A 833 -21.47 24.87 -7.97
C LEU A 833 -21.27 23.55 -7.20
N ASP A 834 -20.11 23.40 -6.55
CA ASP A 834 -19.84 22.30 -5.62
C ASP A 834 -20.26 22.68 -4.19
N CYS A 835 -21.35 22.10 -3.69
CA CYS A 835 -21.84 22.35 -2.34
C CYS A 835 -20.92 21.79 -1.25
N ASN A 836 -20.16 20.72 -1.53
CA ASN A 836 -19.19 20.18 -0.58
C ASN A 836 -17.99 21.13 -0.41
N ASN A 837 -17.65 21.87 -1.47
CA ASN A 837 -16.63 22.92 -1.47
C ASN A 837 -17.22 24.33 -1.29
N ASN A 838 -18.16 24.49 -0.34
CA ASN A 838 -18.75 25.79 0.04
C ASN A 838 -19.29 26.61 -1.16
N PHE A 839 -20.01 25.94 -2.07
CA PHE A 839 -20.60 26.51 -3.29
C PHE A 839 -19.56 27.09 -4.28
N ALA A 840 -18.36 26.53 -4.34
CA ALA A 840 -17.33 26.94 -5.30
C ALA A 840 -17.77 26.70 -6.77
N PRO A 841 -17.58 27.67 -7.70
CA PRO A 841 -17.94 27.50 -9.10
C PRO A 841 -17.12 26.44 -9.84
N ILE A 842 -17.82 25.49 -10.47
CA ILE A 842 -17.23 24.45 -11.31
C ILE A 842 -16.82 25.08 -12.65
N THR A 843 -15.52 25.21 -12.85
CA THR A 843 -14.95 26.02 -13.96
C THR A 843 -15.25 25.40 -15.32
N GLY A 844 -16.01 26.12 -16.14
CA GLY A 844 -16.38 25.73 -17.52
C GLY A 844 -17.80 25.15 -17.64
N GLU A 845 -18.40 24.71 -16.53
CA GLU A 845 -19.74 24.12 -16.52
C GLU A 845 -20.83 25.21 -16.44
N THR A 846 -21.15 25.75 -17.62
CA THR A 846 -22.20 26.78 -17.82
C THR A 846 -23.35 26.32 -18.72
N ASN A 847 -23.44 25.01 -18.95
CA ASN A 847 -24.52 24.37 -19.72
C ASN A 847 -25.75 24.09 -18.83
N GLN A 848 -26.92 23.94 -19.46
CA GLN A 848 -28.15 23.54 -18.75
C GLN A 848 -28.06 22.13 -18.13
N ASN A 849 -27.17 21.27 -18.65
CA ASN A 849 -26.88 19.94 -18.11
C ASN A 849 -25.44 19.89 -17.58
N PHE A 850 -25.26 19.30 -16.41
CA PHE A 850 -23.97 18.98 -15.80
C PHE A 850 -23.93 17.49 -15.47
N THR A 851 -22.80 16.82 -15.68
CA THR A 851 -22.64 15.40 -15.32
C THR A 851 -21.52 15.27 -14.30
N ALA A 852 -21.88 14.86 -13.08
CA ALA A 852 -20.93 14.73 -12.00
C ALA A 852 -19.97 13.56 -12.27
N THR A 853 -18.67 13.83 -12.16
CA THR A 853 -17.58 12.86 -12.37
C THR A 853 -17.05 12.24 -11.08
N VAL A 854 -17.48 12.75 -9.93
CA VAL A 854 -17.25 12.20 -8.58
C VAL A 854 -18.54 12.23 -7.77
N SER A 855 -18.63 11.44 -6.70
CA SER A 855 -19.73 11.53 -5.74
C SER A 855 -19.68 12.86 -4.98
N GLY A 856 -20.78 13.61 -4.96
CA GLY A 856 -20.82 14.95 -4.38
C GLY A 856 -22.22 15.54 -4.26
N ASN A 857 -22.33 16.71 -3.63
CA ASN A 857 -23.55 17.51 -3.59
C ASN A 857 -23.35 18.73 -4.48
N TYR A 858 -24.28 18.99 -5.39
CA TYR A 858 -24.11 20.00 -6.43
C TYR A 858 -25.36 20.89 -6.56
N ALA A 859 -25.12 22.16 -6.85
CA ALA A 859 -26.15 23.15 -7.13
C ALA A 859 -25.87 23.85 -8.47
N VAL A 860 -26.82 24.63 -8.95
CA VAL A 860 -26.68 25.52 -10.11
C VAL A 860 -27.16 26.92 -9.74
N GLU A 861 -26.33 27.91 -10.01
CA GLU A 861 -26.77 29.30 -10.04
C GLU A 861 -27.45 29.55 -11.40
N VAL A 862 -28.72 29.96 -11.37
CA VAL A 862 -29.53 30.27 -12.55
C VAL A 862 -29.78 31.78 -12.59
N SER A 863 -29.37 32.44 -13.67
CA SER A 863 -29.56 33.88 -13.87
C SER A 863 -30.47 34.18 -15.07
N GLN A 864 -31.58 34.87 -14.82
CA GLN A 864 -32.54 35.28 -15.85
C GLN A 864 -33.26 36.58 -15.45
N ASN A 865 -33.51 37.47 -16.42
CA ASN A 865 -34.29 38.71 -16.23
C ASN A 865 -33.80 39.63 -15.08
N ASN A 866 -32.48 39.70 -14.87
CA ASN A 866 -31.80 40.39 -13.76
C ASN A 866 -32.12 39.84 -12.35
N CYS A 867 -32.69 38.65 -12.26
CA CYS A 867 -32.72 37.83 -11.05
C CYS A 867 -31.68 36.71 -11.18
N THR A 868 -31.16 36.30 -10.04
CA THR A 868 -30.22 35.20 -9.89
C THR A 868 -30.63 34.41 -8.66
N ASP A 869 -30.82 33.11 -8.80
CA ASP A 869 -31.12 32.21 -7.68
C ASP A 869 -30.23 30.96 -7.74
N THR A 870 -30.09 30.25 -6.62
CA THR A 870 -29.23 29.07 -6.50
C THR A 870 -30.01 27.89 -5.94
N SER A 871 -30.09 26.82 -6.74
CA SER A 871 -30.85 25.61 -6.43
C SER A 871 -30.46 24.95 -5.10
N ASP A 872 -31.42 24.29 -4.46
CA ASP A 872 -31.16 23.28 -3.42
C ASP A 872 -30.12 22.24 -3.91
N CYS A 873 -29.12 21.93 -3.07
CA CYS A 873 -28.05 20.99 -3.40
C CYS A 873 -28.57 19.57 -3.65
N GLN A 874 -28.39 19.06 -4.87
CA GLN A 874 -28.69 17.68 -5.24
C GLN A 874 -27.50 16.76 -4.99
N SER A 875 -27.73 15.68 -4.23
CA SER A 875 -26.75 14.62 -4.05
C SER A 875 -26.64 13.74 -5.29
N ILE A 876 -25.46 13.70 -5.89
CA ILE A 876 -25.05 12.61 -6.77
C ILE A 876 -24.19 11.64 -5.96
N THR A 877 -24.78 10.49 -5.62
CA THR A 877 -24.00 9.31 -5.24
C THR A 877 -23.72 8.53 -6.51
N LEU A 878 -22.48 8.60 -7.01
CA LEU A 878 -21.99 7.57 -7.91
C LEU A 878 -21.85 6.28 -7.09
N VAL A 879 -22.49 5.21 -7.53
CA VAL A 879 -22.47 3.93 -6.80
C VAL A 879 -21.16 3.22 -7.11
N ASP A 880 -20.12 3.56 -6.35
CA ASP A 880 -18.86 2.83 -6.34
C ASP A 880 -19.11 1.40 -5.85
N LEU A 881 -19.19 0.47 -6.80
CA LEU A 881 -18.92 -0.93 -6.53
C LEU A 881 -17.43 -1.06 -6.17
N PRO A 882 -17.07 -1.97 -5.25
CA PRO A 882 -15.73 -2.01 -4.65
C PRO A 882 -14.62 -2.21 -5.68
N GLU A 883 -13.41 -1.78 -5.29
CA GLU A 883 -12.22 -1.67 -6.14
C GLU A 883 -11.99 -2.89 -7.06
N ASN A 884 -11.54 -2.59 -8.28
CA ASN A 884 -11.17 -3.52 -9.34
C ASN A 884 -12.30 -4.40 -9.92
N LYS A 885 -12.95 -3.86 -10.97
CA LYS A 885 -13.12 -4.65 -12.21
C LYS A 885 -13.19 -3.80 -13.48
N VAL A 886 -12.51 -4.29 -14.51
CA VAL A 886 -12.52 -3.78 -15.89
C VAL A 886 -13.53 -4.60 -16.72
N SER A 887 -13.99 -4.05 -17.85
CA SER A 887 -15.04 -4.55 -18.77
C SER A 887 -16.48 -4.35 -18.27
N ASP A 888 -17.48 -4.11 -19.13
CA ASP A 888 -17.57 -4.40 -20.57
C ASP A 888 -17.88 -3.20 -21.48
N ILE A 889 -17.14 -3.08 -22.59
CA ILE A 889 -17.72 -2.68 -23.89
C ILE A 889 -17.64 -3.91 -24.78
N LEU A 890 -18.80 -4.42 -25.18
CA LEU A 890 -18.90 -5.67 -25.95
C LEU A 890 -18.80 -5.35 -27.45
N ILE A 891 -17.60 -5.55 -28.01
CA ILE A 891 -17.41 -5.58 -29.45
C ILE A 891 -17.61 -7.02 -29.94
N HIS A 892 -18.73 -7.25 -30.64
CA HIS A 892 -19.08 -8.53 -31.26
C HIS A 892 -18.57 -8.59 -32.70
N PRO A 893 -17.50 -9.35 -33.01
CA PRO A 893 -17.08 -9.57 -34.38
C PRO A 893 -17.97 -10.60 -35.07
N ASN A 894 -18.49 -10.27 -36.27
CA ASN A 894 -19.06 -11.26 -37.18
C ASN A 894 -18.01 -11.66 -38.23
N PRO A 895 -17.27 -12.78 -38.04
CA PRO A 895 -16.22 -13.20 -38.96
C PRO A 895 -16.73 -13.58 -40.35
N THR A 896 -18.04 -13.80 -40.51
CA THR A 896 -18.67 -14.15 -41.80
C THR A 896 -18.88 -12.94 -42.72
N THR A 897 -19.00 -11.73 -42.14
CA THR A 897 -19.29 -10.49 -42.89
C THR A 897 -18.20 -9.43 -42.76
N GLY A 898 -17.31 -9.55 -41.76
CA GLY A 898 -16.32 -8.51 -41.46
C GLY A 898 -16.93 -7.27 -40.80
N ILE A 899 -18.11 -7.41 -40.16
CA ILE A 899 -18.76 -6.33 -39.41
C ILE A 899 -18.48 -6.53 -37.91
N LEU A 900 -18.12 -5.44 -37.22
CA LEU A 900 -18.12 -5.34 -35.77
C LEU A 900 -19.43 -4.68 -35.32
N THR A 901 -20.11 -5.25 -34.34
CA THR A 901 -21.19 -4.57 -33.59
C THR A 901 -20.66 -4.17 -32.22
N ILE A 902 -21.02 -2.99 -31.73
CA ILE A 902 -20.54 -2.43 -30.47
C ILE A 902 -21.75 -2.21 -29.56
N GLU A 903 -21.79 -2.91 -28.43
CA GLU A 903 -22.84 -2.77 -27.41
C GLU A 903 -22.30 -2.04 -26.17
N GLY A 904 -23.16 -1.21 -25.56
CA GLY A 904 -22.90 -0.50 -24.30
C GLY A 904 -22.68 1.01 -24.42
N VAL A 905 -22.44 1.56 -25.62
CA VAL A 905 -22.13 2.99 -25.83
C VAL A 905 -22.73 3.52 -27.13
N GLU A 906 -23.33 4.71 -27.09
CA GLU A 906 -23.58 5.55 -28.28
C GLU A 906 -22.54 6.69 -28.31
N GLY A 907 -22.01 7.01 -29.50
CA GLY A 907 -20.88 7.93 -29.65
C GLY A 907 -20.12 7.78 -30.98
N SER A 908 -18.95 8.41 -31.07
CA SER A 908 -18.07 8.35 -32.25
C SER A 908 -17.03 7.24 -32.12
N VAL A 909 -16.88 6.44 -33.16
CA VAL A 909 -16.01 5.25 -33.20
C VAL A 909 -14.94 5.46 -34.27
N SER A 910 -13.67 5.42 -33.89
CA SER A 910 -12.52 5.62 -34.79
C SER A 910 -11.52 4.49 -34.63
N VAL A 911 -11.11 3.89 -35.76
CA VAL A 911 -10.20 2.73 -35.75
C VAL A 911 -8.82 3.13 -36.24
N TYR A 912 -7.81 2.76 -35.46
CA TYR A 912 -6.40 3.04 -35.74
C TYR A 912 -5.63 1.75 -36.01
N ASP A 913 -4.65 1.79 -36.91
CA ASP A 913 -3.68 0.70 -37.08
C ASP A 913 -2.58 0.72 -36.00
N ILE A 914 -1.73 -0.31 -35.99
CA ILE A 914 -0.57 -0.41 -35.07
C ILE A 914 0.46 0.74 -35.21
N TYR A 915 0.33 1.61 -36.21
CA TYR A 915 1.17 2.79 -36.41
C TYR A 915 0.46 4.09 -35.99
N GLY A 916 -0.66 3.99 -35.27
CA GLY A 916 -1.44 5.12 -34.78
C GLY A 916 -2.19 5.89 -35.88
N ARG A 917 -2.31 5.34 -37.09
CA ARG A 917 -2.98 6.01 -38.22
C ARG A 917 -4.46 5.64 -38.22
N MET A 918 -5.32 6.65 -38.25
CA MET A 918 -6.77 6.44 -38.35
C MET A 918 -7.12 5.87 -39.73
N VAL A 919 -7.78 4.70 -39.73
CA VAL A 919 -8.12 3.90 -40.92
C VAL A 919 -9.60 4.04 -41.27
N LEU A 920 -10.47 4.08 -40.26
CA LEU A 920 -11.92 4.20 -40.39
C LEU A 920 -12.47 5.09 -39.27
N THR A 921 -13.61 5.73 -39.50
CA THR A 921 -14.40 6.42 -38.46
C THR A 921 -15.89 6.34 -38.80
N THR A 922 -16.74 6.25 -37.79
CA THR A 922 -18.22 6.14 -37.90
C THR A 922 -18.89 6.67 -36.63
N ASN A 923 -20.15 7.10 -36.74
CA ASN A 923 -21.00 7.45 -35.60
C ASN A 923 -22.12 6.40 -35.42
N SER A 924 -21.81 5.13 -35.69
CA SER A 924 -22.71 4.00 -35.53
C SER A 924 -22.08 2.94 -34.64
N ASN A 925 -22.92 2.32 -33.82
CA ASN A 925 -22.70 1.05 -33.13
C ASN A 925 -22.43 -0.16 -34.05
N THR A 926 -22.32 0.04 -35.37
CA THR A 926 -21.85 -0.99 -36.32
C THR A 926 -20.75 -0.43 -37.23
N LEU A 927 -19.71 -1.24 -37.47
CA LEU A 927 -18.57 -0.88 -38.30
C LEU A 927 -18.21 -2.03 -39.25
N ASP A 928 -18.24 -1.76 -40.56
CA ASP A 928 -17.71 -2.65 -41.59
C ASP A 928 -16.18 -2.50 -41.68
N ILE A 929 -15.45 -3.55 -41.28
CA ILE A 929 -13.99 -3.67 -41.40
C ILE A 929 -13.58 -4.65 -42.52
N SER A 930 -14.50 -5.05 -43.41
CA SER A 930 -14.25 -6.02 -44.50
C SER A 930 -13.08 -5.58 -45.39
N GLN A 931 -12.96 -4.28 -45.66
CA GLN A 931 -11.91 -3.69 -46.51
C GLN A 931 -10.58 -3.43 -45.79
N ALA A 932 -10.51 -3.57 -44.46
CA ALA A 932 -9.25 -3.44 -43.72
C ALA A 932 -8.30 -4.61 -44.03
N ALA A 933 -6.99 -4.42 -43.87
CA ALA A 933 -6.01 -5.49 -44.02
C ALA A 933 -6.07 -6.49 -42.84
N THR A 934 -5.44 -7.67 -42.98
CA THR A 934 -5.13 -8.54 -41.84
C THR A 934 -4.17 -7.82 -40.89
N GLY A 935 -4.47 -7.79 -39.59
CA GLY A 935 -3.67 -7.08 -38.60
C GLY A 935 -4.36 -6.77 -37.28
N ILE A 936 -3.63 -6.11 -36.38
CA ILE A 936 -4.14 -5.59 -35.11
C ILE A 936 -4.65 -4.16 -35.34
N TYR A 937 -5.80 -3.86 -34.76
CA TYR A 937 -6.45 -2.56 -34.80
C TYR A 937 -6.89 -2.13 -33.40
N PHE A 938 -6.89 -0.83 -33.15
CA PHE A 938 -7.42 -0.23 -31.92
C PHE A 938 -8.71 0.51 -32.26
N VAL A 939 -9.83 0.01 -31.75
CA VAL A 939 -11.15 0.63 -31.88
C VAL A 939 -11.30 1.61 -30.72
N ARG A 940 -11.04 2.88 -30.99
CA ARG A 940 -11.30 3.97 -30.05
C ARG A 940 -12.78 4.33 -30.13
N ILE A 941 -13.43 4.42 -28.98
CA ILE A 941 -14.81 4.90 -28.87
C ILE A 941 -14.75 6.14 -27.98
N VAL A 942 -15.36 7.22 -28.45
CA VAL A 942 -15.56 8.44 -27.66
C VAL A 942 -17.07 8.61 -27.52
N ASP A 943 -17.57 8.43 -26.31
CA ASP A 943 -19.00 8.56 -26.03
C ASP A 943 -19.48 10.02 -26.08
N GLU A 944 -20.79 10.23 -25.94
CA GLU A 944 -21.38 11.57 -25.93
C GLU A 944 -20.98 12.41 -24.69
N GLN A 945 -20.33 11.79 -23.69
CA GLN A 945 -19.72 12.45 -22.53
C GLN A 945 -18.22 12.72 -22.73
N GLY A 946 -17.67 12.46 -23.92
CA GLY A 946 -16.26 12.67 -24.27
C GLY A 946 -15.30 11.64 -23.70
N ARG A 947 -15.78 10.60 -23.00
CA ARG A 947 -14.94 9.58 -22.36
C ARG A 947 -14.35 8.66 -23.43
N VAL A 948 -13.06 8.39 -23.32
CA VAL A 948 -12.28 7.71 -24.35
C VAL A 948 -12.01 6.26 -23.95
N TYR A 949 -12.72 5.34 -24.59
CA TYR A 949 -12.47 3.90 -24.51
C TYR A 949 -11.59 3.47 -25.69
N SER A 950 -10.84 2.38 -25.55
CA SER A 950 -10.01 1.84 -26.66
C SER A 950 -9.84 0.34 -26.54
N GLN A 951 -10.50 -0.40 -27.43
CA GLN A 951 -10.49 -1.86 -27.46
C GLN A 951 -9.58 -2.39 -28.57
N LYS A 952 -8.71 -3.34 -28.23
CA LYS A 952 -7.88 -4.07 -29.21
C LYS A 952 -8.74 -5.10 -29.95
N VAL A 953 -8.74 -5.04 -31.28
CA VAL A 953 -9.39 -6.01 -32.17
C VAL A 953 -8.35 -6.58 -33.13
N ILE A 954 -8.41 -7.89 -33.39
CA ILE A 954 -7.50 -8.59 -34.30
C ILE A 954 -8.30 -9.08 -35.49
N LYS A 955 -7.96 -8.64 -36.70
CA LYS A 955 -8.47 -9.20 -37.95
C LYS A 955 -7.46 -10.22 -38.47
N GLN A 956 -7.88 -11.49 -38.49
CA GLN A 956 -7.15 -12.61 -39.11
C GLN A 956 -7.43 -12.65 -40.61
#